data_AF-A0A5B7YDE9-F1
#
_entry.id   AF-A0A5B7YDE9-F1
#
_cell.length_a   1.000
_cell.length_b   1.000
_cell.length_c   1.000
_cell.angle_alpha   90.00
_cell.angle_beta   90.00
_cell.angle_gamma   90.00
#
_symmetry.space_group_name_H-M   'P 1'
#
loop_
_entity.id
_entity.type
_entity.pdbx_description
1 polymer ?
#
loop_
_entity_poly.entity_id
_entity_poly.type
_entity_poly.pdbx_seq_one_letter_code
_entity_poly.pdbx_strand_id
1 'polypeptide(L)'
;MKLSRIATAFMATMAASAIAGGPLYIHEPTMQPYKWDTSNGPIPVYTDGGRLIEDKNGNLVQTYSVLEAGTTLNHDLTLPDGTVIPAYTPVERDVTYVTVDKANEATVSAIAQWTNVETSTFAMTVQGTIEEQLGISDVNGSNYQKIYDKENGYGFWVTYDTDGEILQNYFGVSRDQVLGIAFPEWANEETGEIIEGTALMNGYFVDSKDPNLANHSGVFTHEFGHAINMSHSQANGHLVYMARGYSPQYDGVPGCQGTNTYTGPSLTMASHIETMFPFIDVRSAAGAAQSSVNISDDKVNLSDLYPTEAYKTQYGSISGTLRTKEGVEYSGVNIVARNIDNPYEDVITQQAGNMSQGLSGPDGTFTINGLTPGDRYAVYLETIKAGGYPTRPTSLVSVAEYWNDGESANPASDDVCEITPIVAQAGQTTQADIYFNGYTDGIQYTPLVEAFVMDHAKNGKRALGTTQSGMIFIYDSTDKNLFTVPLKDNGKPALHASNVAMNKTATRAAGVSDFNGDGVKTPALWDIQANKLTPMDDPSNGTCTLGSSGGVSSASVWDMNDKGDVVVGTFREATSGEAECQAANSSMAVPAIWNNGKVTPLKDNIEFVPATYGNTLNVAIKNDTGDTIRTTAWIRADRVSGNGDTVTGMTNGFGQVAWVNGQLRDIYTEFGASDSTVISQDGQYVAFGALNLESRYREATGIKLWDTQADTISDLGSLRWCEDVDYISRWTNFCDMGYDHESLVAAGAGVPRVTLLDANEDLSIITARAGSLLSGGFKGAIYIEGLGWMTMGEFFGKQGVVEASQFVMDNPFGLSANGSELFGGYAGAQITFDVDMDKAYVCQNGTDQMLSFPKQVVQAVTNHGAQFGRCDHLNDSY
;
A
#
# COMPACT_ATOMS: atom_id res chain seq x y z
N MET A 1 30.81 -26.13 13.16
CA MET A 1 30.20 -25.67 14.43
C MET A 1 30.50 -24.19 14.72
N LYS A 2 29.82 -23.30 13.99
CA LYS A 2 29.42 -21.99 14.52
C LYS A 2 28.01 -22.19 15.09
N LEU A 3 27.67 -21.52 16.18
CA LEU A 3 26.31 -21.47 16.71
C LEU A 3 25.53 -20.39 15.96
N SER A 4 24.26 -20.64 15.68
CA SER A 4 23.33 -19.74 15.00
C SER A 4 21.94 -19.91 15.60
N ARG A 5 21.25 -18.80 15.88
CA ARG A 5 19.87 -18.78 16.39
C ARG A 5 18.95 -18.29 15.28
N ILE A 6 18.08 -19.15 14.76
CA ILE A 6 17.03 -18.76 13.80
C ILE A 6 16.11 -17.71 14.45
N ALA A 7 15.88 -17.82 15.76
CA ALA A 7 15.17 -16.83 16.59
C ALA A 7 15.70 -15.37 16.49
N THR A 8 16.94 -15.15 16.03
CA THR A 8 17.47 -13.78 15.81
C THR A 8 16.86 -13.12 14.56
N ALA A 9 16.57 -13.92 13.52
CA ALA A 9 15.81 -13.44 12.36
C ALA A 9 14.34 -13.20 12.74
N PHE A 10 13.76 -14.07 13.58
CA PHE A 10 12.37 -13.96 14.04
C PHE A 10 12.06 -12.60 14.72
N MET A 11 12.93 -12.11 15.61
CA MET A 11 12.74 -10.77 16.22
C MET A 11 12.94 -9.60 15.24
N ALA A 12 13.57 -9.81 14.08
CA ALA A 12 13.63 -8.81 13.01
C ALA A 12 12.35 -8.85 12.14
N THR A 13 11.78 -10.03 11.89
CA THR A 13 10.55 -10.19 11.08
C THR A 13 9.27 -9.80 11.82
N MET A 14 9.23 -9.79 13.16
CA MET A 14 8.05 -9.26 13.88
C MET A 14 7.83 -7.75 13.69
N ALA A 15 8.77 -7.04 13.04
CA ALA A 15 8.59 -5.65 12.58
C ALA A 15 8.23 -5.52 11.09
N ALA A 16 8.21 -6.61 10.31
CA ALA A 16 7.98 -6.59 8.87
C ALA A 16 7.40 -7.93 8.35
N SER A 17 6.19 -7.86 7.78
CA SER A 17 5.45 -8.92 7.08
C SER A 17 6.29 -10.07 6.49
N ALA A 18 6.13 -11.28 7.06
CA ALA A 18 6.79 -12.56 6.75
C ALA A 18 5.85 -13.70 7.25
N ILE A 19 5.60 -14.91 6.68
CA ILE A 19 6.19 -15.78 5.62
C ILE A 19 5.05 -16.65 4.94
N ALA A 20 5.26 -17.42 3.85
CA ALA A 20 4.21 -17.90 2.89
C ALA A 20 4.32 -19.31 2.28
N GLY A 21 3.19 -19.74 1.68
CA GLY A 21 2.92 -20.77 0.67
C GLY A 21 4.16 -21.43 0.08
N GLY A 22 4.58 -22.50 0.77
CA GLY A 22 5.92 -23.02 0.72
C GLY A 22 6.59 -22.99 2.11
N PRO A 23 7.94 -22.97 2.16
CA PRO A 23 8.71 -23.14 3.39
C PRO A 23 8.79 -21.86 4.23
N LEU A 24 8.82 -22.04 5.55
CA LEU A 24 9.00 -20.94 6.50
C LEU A 24 10.43 -20.36 6.42
N TYR A 25 11.44 -21.21 6.49
CA TYR A 25 12.84 -20.79 6.36
C TYR A 25 13.55 -21.56 5.24
N ILE A 26 14.29 -20.83 4.39
CA ILE A 26 15.24 -21.37 3.41
C ILE A 26 16.67 -21.34 3.97
N HIS A 27 17.40 -22.44 3.82
CA HIS A 27 18.83 -22.54 4.08
C HIS A 27 19.60 -21.93 2.89
N GLU A 28 20.05 -20.67 3.05
CA GLU A 28 20.69 -19.86 1.99
C GLU A 28 21.80 -20.60 1.20
N PRO A 29 22.71 -21.41 1.82
CA PRO A 29 23.79 -22.07 1.08
C PRO A 29 23.34 -23.10 0.05
N THR A 30 22.10 -23.60 0.14
CA THR A 30 21.53 -24.59 -0.79
C THR A 30 20.26 -24.13 -1.50
N MET A 31 19.65 -23.01 -1.07
CA MET A 31 18.32 -22.56 -1.50
C MET A 31 17.28 -23.69 -1.41
N GLN A 32 17.25 -24.38 -0.26
CA GLN A 32 16.29 -25.44 0.06
C GLN A 32 15.66 -25.17 1.44
N PRO A 33 14.47 -25.69 1.74
CA PRO A 33 13.86 -25.52 3.07
C PRO A 33 14.75 -26.13 4.16
N TYR A 34 14.76 -25.53 5.36
CA TYR A 34 15.14 -26.27 6.55
C TYR A 34 14.15 -27.43 6.80
N LYS A 35 14.65 -28.60 7.20
CA LYS A 35 13.81 -29.81 7.35
C LYS A 35 14.26 -30.68 8.53
N TRP A 36 13.32 -31.26 9.26
CA TRP A 36 13.58 -32.30 10.27
C TRP A 36 14.06 -33.62 9.63
N ASP A 37 15.06 -34.30 10.22
CA ASP A 37 15.47 -35.64 9.75
C ASP A 37 14.49 -36.74 10.25
N THR A 38 13.46 -36.97 9.43
CA THR A 38 12.47 -38.04 9.62
C THR A 38 13.06 -39.47 9.58
N SER A 39 14.33 -39.66 9.19
CA SER A 39 14.96 -40.99 9.15
C SER A 39 15.29 -41.57 10.54
N ASN A 40 15.40 -40.70 11.57
CA ASN A 40 15.62 -41.10 12.96
C ASN A 40 14.36 -41.62 13.68
N GLY A 41 13.20 -41.59 13.01
CA GLY A 41 11.89 -41.88 13.58
C GLY A 41 11.12 -40.62 13.98
N PRO A 42 10.01 -40.74 14.73
CA PRO A 42 9.18 -39.60 15.10
C PRO A 42 9.94 -38.58 15.94
N ILE A 43 9.80 -37.30 15.61
CA ILE A 43 10.41 -36.18 16.36
C ILE A 43 9.83 -36.21 17.79
N PRO A 44 10.70 -36.22 18.83
CA PRO A 44 10.24 -36.23 20.22
C PRO A 44 9.66 -34.86 20.58
N VAL A 45 8.49 -34.87 21.22
CA VAL A 45 7.85 -33.65 21.75
C VAL A 45 7.88 -33.68 23.28
N TYR A 46 8.22 -32.55 23.88
CA TYR A 46 8.26 -32.35 25.33
C TYR A 46 7.33 -31.20 25.72
N THR A 47 6.41 -31.46 26.65
CA THR A 47 5.43 -30.46 27.11
C THR A 47 5.78 -29.87 28.46
N ASP A 48 5.50 -28.58 28.64
CA ASP A 48 5.62 -27.88 29.91
C ASP A 48 4.59 -28.37 30.94
N GLY A 49 4.91 -28.20 32.22
CA GLY A 49 4.02 -28.49 33.34
C GLY A 49 3.13 -27.30 33.73
N GLY A 50 3.43 -26.09 33.26
CA GLY A 50 2.62 -24.88 33.44
C GLY A 50 2.42 -24.41 34.89
N ARG A 51 1.75 -23.28 35.05
CA ARG A 51 1.72 -22.55 36.33
C ARG A 51 0.94 -23.31 37.40
N LEU A 52 1.53 -23.46 38.59
CA LEU A 52 0.88 -24.05 39.76
C LEU A 52 -0.02 -23.02 40.48
N ILE A 53 -1.29 -23.36 40.68
CA ILE A 53 -2.29 -22.52 41.38
C ILE A 53 -3.05 -23.37 42.41
N GLU A 54 -3.45 -22.78 43.54
CA GLU A 54 -4.21 -23.48 44.58
C GLU A 54 -5.66 -23.78 44.14
N ASP A 55 -6.15 -25.00 44.39
CA ASP A 55 -7.55 -25.38 44.22
C ASP A 55 -8.43 -24.89 45.41
N LYS A 56 -9.73 -25.25 45.41
CA LYS A 56 -10.66 -24.85 46.49
C LYS A 56 -10.41 -25.55 47.84
N ASN A 57 -9.41 -26.45 47.89
CA ASN A 57 -9.01 -27.22 49.06
C ASN A 57 -7.57 -26.89 49.52
N GLY A 58 -6.83 -26.05 48.79
CA GLY A 58 -5.42 -25.72 49.04
C GLY A 58 -4.39 -26.67 48.41
N ASN A 59 -4.78 -27.49 47.43
CA ASN A 59 -3.85 -28.30 46.63
C ASN A 59 -3.29 -27.48 45.46
N LEU A 60 -2.00 -27.59 45.14
CA LEU A 60 -1.45 -26.99 43.91
C LEU A 60 -1.83 -27.82 42.68
N VAL A 61 -2.30 -27.16 41.62
CA VAL A 61 -2.76 -27.77 40.36
C VAL A 61 -2.11 -27.08 39.16
N GLN A 62 -1.62 -27.87 38.21
CA GLN A 62 -1.03 -27.42 36.95
C GLN A 62 -2.08 -26.79 36.02
N THR A 63 -1.88 -25.53 35.69
CA THR A 63 -2.86 -24.66 35.01
C THR A 63 -2.28 -24.14 33.71
N TYR A 64 -3.05 -24.23 32.62
CA TYR A 64 -2.72 -23.62 31.33
C TYR A 64 -3.37 -22.23 31.18
N SER A 65 -4.58 -22.03 31.71
CA SER A 65 -5.29 -20.76 31.64
C SER A 65 -5.97 -20.43 32.96
N VAL A 66 -5.94 -19.16 33.36
CA VAL A 66 -6.38 -18.66 34.68
C VAL A 66 -7.54 -17.67 34.50
N LEU A 67 -8.54 -17.75 35.37
CA LEU A 67 -9.44 -16.62 35.61
C LEU A 67 -9.00 -15.91 36.89
N GLU A 68 -8.55 -14.66 36.74
CA GLU A 68 -8.03 -13.83 37.83
C GLU A 68 -9.12 -13.44 38.84
N ALA A 69 -8.73 -13.25 40.11
CA ALA A 69 -9.61 -12.76 41.16
C ALA A 69 -10.33 -11.44 40.77
N GLY A 70 -11.66 -11.42 40.90
CA GLY A 70 -12.52 -10.29 40.53
C GLY A 70 -13.06 -10.33 39.09
N THR A 71 -12.57 -11.23 38.24
CA THR A 71 -13.13 -11.45 36.90
C THR A 71 -14.64 -11.72 36.99
N THR A 72 -15.44 -11.10 36.14
CA THR A 72 -16.91 -11.20 36.17
C THR A 72 -17.45 -11.47 34.77
N LEU A 73 -17.96 -12.68 34.55
CA LEU A 73 -18.48 -13.12 33.24
C LEU A 73 -19.98 -12.85 33.08
N ASN A 74 -20.45 -12.70 31.85
CA ASN A 74 -21.86 -12.44 31.52
C ASN A 74 -22.70 -13.70 31.23
N HIS A 75 -22.16 -14.87 31.55
CA HIS A 75 -22.75 -16.20 31.34
C HIS A 75 -22.31 -17.14 32.47
N ASP A 76 -23.05 -18.23 32.66
CA ASP A 76 -22.68 -19.27 33.63
C ASP A 76 -21.46 -20.05 33.11
N LEU A 77 -20.43 -20.20 33.95
CA LEU A 77 -19.22 -20.97 33.68
C LEU A 77 -19.18 -22.23 34.54
N THR A 78 -18.68 -23.34 34.01
CA THR A 78 -18.30 -24.54 34.79
C THR A 78 -16.79 -24.71 34.76
N LEU A 79 -16.14 -24.73 35.92
CA LEU A 79 -14.71 -24.99 36.07
C LEU A 79 -14.38 -26.48 35.88
N PRO A 80 -13.11 -26.85 35.60
CA PRO A 80 -12.69 -28.24 35.45
C PRO A 80 -13.01 -29.17 36.63
N ASP A 81 -13.14 -28.60 37.85
CA ASP A 81 -13.50 -29.34 39.07
C ASP A 81 -15.01 -29.48 39.31
N GLY A 82 -15.84 -29.14 38.31
CA GLY A 82 -17.29 -29.18 38.34
C GLY A 82 -17.97 -28.03 39.08
N THR A 83 -17.22 -27.04 39.58
CA THR A 83 -17.80 -25.85 40.23
C THR A 83 -18.45 -24.93 39.19
N VAL A 84 -19.72 -24.58 39.38
CA VAL A 84 -20.43 -23.60 38.54
C VAL A 84 -20.29 -22.20 39.15
N ILE A 85 -19.81 -21.25 38.35
CA ILE A 85 -19.80 -19.80 38.65
C ILE A 85 -20.96 -19.18 37.86
N PRO A 86 -22.02 -18.68 38.52
CA PRO A 86 -23.16 -18.07 37.82
C PRO A 86 -22.80 -16.73 37.18
N ALA A 87 -23.51 -16.38 36.09
CA ALA A 87 -23.39 -15.10 35.41
C ALA A 87 -23.45 -13.91 36.38
N TYR A 88 -22.58 -12.92 36.16
CA TYR A 88 -22.40 -11.71 36.97
C TYR A 88 -21.90 -11.95 38.42
N THR A 89 -21.43 -13.15 38.73
CA THR A 89 -20.68 -13.43 39.97
C THR A 89 -19.19 -13.14 39.74
N PRO A 90 -18.53 -12.32 40.57
CA PRO A 90 -17.08 -12.16 40.50
C PRO A 90 -16.37 -13.41 41.04
N VAL A 91 -15.27 -13.84 40.42
CA VAL A 91 -14.44 -14.93 40.96
C VAL A 91 -13.74 -14.46 42.24
N GLU A 92 -13.86 -15.20 43.34
CA GLU A 92 -13.37 -14.77 44.67
C GLU A 92 -11.83 -14.81 44.83
N ARG A 93 -11.13 -15.49 43.91
CA ARG A 93 -9.69 -15.75 43.88
C ARG A 93 -9.27 -16.16 42.48
N ASP A 94 -7.98 -16.27 42.20
CA ASP A 94 -7.49 -16.89 40.97
C ASP A 94 -7.92 -18.36 40.91
N VAL A 95 -8.40 -18.83 39.75
CA VAL A 95 -8.82 -20.23 39.53
C VAL A 95 -8.29 -20.79 38.22
N THR A 96 -7.93 -22.08 38.22
CA THR A 96 -7.69 -22.87 37.01
C THR A 96 -8.94 -22.87 36.13
N TYR A 97 -8.85 -22.21 34.98
CA TYR A 97 -9.90 -22.20 33.96
C TYR A 97 -9.70 -23.36 32.97
N VAL A 98 -8.47 -23.58 32.53
CA VAL A 98 -8.08 -24.75 31.72
C VAL A 98 -6.85 -25.42 32.37
N THR A 99 -6.92 -26.75 32.52
CA THR A 99 -5.84 -27.58 33.07
C THR A 99 -4.75 -27.88 32.04
N VAL A 100 -3.54 -28.15 32.49
CA VAL A 100 -2.43 -28.58 31.60
C VAL A 100 -2.73 -29.93 30.94
N ASP A 101 -3.45 -30.84 31.60
CA ASP A 101 -3.97 -32.06 30.95
C ASP A 101 -4.77 -31.75 29.68
N LYS A 102 -5.58 -30.69 29.69
CA LYS A 102 -6.41 -30.30 28.54
C LYS A 102 -5.60 -29.61 27.44
N ALA A 103 -4.55 -28.87 27.80
CA ALA A 103 -3.56 -28.37 26.83
C ALA A 103 -2.76 -29.53 26.21
N ASN A 104 -2.40 -30.54 27.00
CA ASN A 104 -1.74 -31.76 26.51
C ASN A 104 -2.64 -32.57 25.56
N GLU A 105 -3.95 -32.66 25.82
CA GLU A 105 -4.91 -33.24 24.86
C GLU A 105 -4.95 -32.46 23.54
N ALA A 106 -4.88 -31.13 23.57
CA ALA A 106 -4.82 -30.29 22.37
C ALA A 106 -3.48 -30.48 21.61
N THR A 107 -2.35 -30.47 22.31
CA THR A 107 -1.01 -30.77 21.78
C THR A 107 -0.97 -32.15 21.09
N VAL A 108 -1.48 -33.21 21.73
CA VAL A 108 -1.54 -34.55 21.15
C VAL A 108 -2.45 -34.58 19.91
N SER A 109 -3.55 -33.84 19.92
CA SER A 109 -4.47 -33.74 18.77
C SER A 109 -3.82 -33.02 17.58
N ALA A 110 -3.14 -31.89 17.81
CA ALA A 110 -2.42 -31.14 16.79
C ALA A 110 -1.25 -31.95 16.19
N ILE A 111 -0.48 -32.66 17.02
CA ILE A 111 0.54 -33.63 16.59
C ILE A 111 -0.07 -34.70 15.67
N ALA A 112 -1.25 -35.22 16.02
CA ALA A 112 -1.93 -36.24 15.24
C ALA A 112 -2.43 -35.72 13.88
N GLN A 113 -2.83 -34.46 13.75
CA GLN A 113 -3.21 -33.89 12.44
C GLN A 113 -2.05 -33.97 11.45
N TRP A 114 -0.89 -33.41 11.82
CA TRP A 114 0.30 -33.40 10.96
C TRP A 114 0.90 -34.81 10.74
N THR A 115 0.86 -35.68 11.76
CA THR A 115 1.43 -37.03 11.68
C THR A 115 0.58 -38.02 10.86
N ASN A 116 -0.72 -37.76 10.67
CA ASN A 116 -1.63 -38.65 9.94
C ASN A 116 -1.76 -38.34 8.43
N VAL A 117 -0.96 -37.41 7.89
CA VAL A 117 -0.96 -37.09 6.46
C VAL A 117 -0.26 -38.20 5.66
N GLU A 118 -1.04 -39.10 5.05
CA GLU A 118 -0.55 -40.35 4.41
C GLU A 118 0.50 -40.13 3.29
N THR A 119 0.55 -38.94 2.69
CA THR A 119 1.53 -38.55 1.66
C THR A 119 2.89 -38.12 2.22
N SER A 120 2.99 -37.91 3.54
CA SER A 120 4.15 -37.38 4.25
C SER A 120 4.93 -38.48 5.00
N THR A 121 6.25 -38.29 5.16
CA THR A 121 7.11 -39.09 6.07
C THR A 121 7.24 -38.44 7.45
N PHE A 122 6.64 -37.27 7.66
CA PHE A 122 6.71 -36.54 8.93
C PHE A 122 5.90 -37.23 10.04
N ALA A 123 6.48 -37.32 11.23
CA ALA A 123 5.79 -37.82 12.42
C ALA A 123 6.33 -37.17 13.69
N MET A 124 5.44 -36.81 14.61
CA MET A 124 5.77 -36.36 15.97
C MET A 124 5.19 -37.31 17.02
N THR A 125 5.78 -37.35 18.22
CA THR A 125 5.22 -38.09 19.36
C THR A 125 5.65 -37.44 20.67
N VAL A 126 4.72 -37.22 21.61
CA VAL A 126 5.05 -36.77 22.96
C VAL A 126 5.81 -37.87 23.70
N GLN A 127 7.03 -37.58 24.17
CA GLN A 127 7.92 -38.57 24.82
C GLN A 127 8.18 -38.30 26.31
N GLY A 128 7.81 -37.13 26.83
CA GLY A 128 7.95 -36.77 28.24
C GLY A 128 7.65 -35.28 28.48
N THR A 129 8.01 -34.76 29.65
CA THR A 129 7.87 -33.33 29.99
C THR A 129 9.19 -32.56 29.95
N ILE A 130 9.11 -31.23 29.91
CA ILE A 130 10.26 -30.34 30.09
C ILE A 130 10.91 -30.54 31.47
N GLU A 131 10.13 -30.94 32.49
CA GLU A 131 10.66 -31.25 33.82
C GLU A 131 11.58 -32.48 33.81
N GLU A 132 11.18 -33.53 33.08
CA GLU A 132 11.95 -34.78 32.97
C GLU A 132 13.28 -34.59 32.22
N GLN A 133 13.32 -33.70 31.21
CA GLN A 133 14.52 -33.43 30.43
C GLN A 133 15.45 -32.38 31.06
N LEU A 134 14.89 -31.27 31.57
CA LEU A 134 15.64 -30.07 31.96
C LEU A 134 15.53 -29.69 33.43
N GLY A 135 14.65 -30.36 34.21
CA GLY A 135 14.40 -30.01 35.61
C GLY A 135 13.63 -28.71 35.80
N ILE A 136 12.79 -28.33 34.83
CA ILE A 136 11.94 -27.12 34.85
C ILE A 136 10.48 -27.57 34.80
N SER A 137 9.73 -27.37 35.89
CA SER A 137 8.34 -27.83 36.06
C SER A 137 7.27 -26.90 35.48
N ASP A 138 7.67 -25.67 35.18
CA ASP A 138 6.83 -24.54 34.77
C ASP A 138 7.75 -23.52 34.08
N VAL A 139 7.52 -23.22 32.80
CA VAL A 139 8.32 -22.25 32.04
C VAL A 139 7.58 -20.91 32.01
N ASN A 140 8.18 -19.88 32.61
CA ASN A 140 7.51 -18.60 32.88
C ASN A 140 8.47 -17.39 32.79
N GLY A 141 7.94 -16.18 33.00
CA GLY A 141 8.67 -14.90 32.96
C GLY A 141 9.98 -14.83 33.77
N SER A 142 10.14 -15.67 34.80
CA SER A 142 11.34 -15.72 35.64
C SER A 142 12.45 -16.66 35.14
N ASN A 143 12.15 -17.53 34.16
CA ASN A 143 13.04 -18.63 33.80
C ASN A 143 13.12 -19.00 32.31
N TYR A 144 12.35 -18.37 31.42
CA TYR A 144 12.27 -18.70 29.99
C TYR A 144 13.64 -18.72 29.26
N GLN A 145 14.65 -17.98 29.75
CA GLN A 145 16.02 -17.99 29.22
C GLN A 145 16.66 -19.39 29.32
N LYS A 146 16.16 -20.24 30.21
CA LYS A 146 16.60 -21.64 30.35
C LYS A 146 16.03 -22.56 29.28
N ILE A 147 15.13 -22.08 28.43
CA ILE A 147 14.77 -22.67 27.14
C ILE A 147 15.50 -21.86 26.05
N TYR A 148 14.96 -20.69 25.70
CA TYR A 148 15.23 -19.96 24.44
C TYR A 148 16.63 -19.32 24.28
N ASP A 149 17.47 -19.27 25.33
CA ASP A 149 18.83 -18.74 25.18
C ASP A 149 19.89 -19.80 24.83
N LYS A 150 19.50 -21.09 24.75
CA LYS A 150 20.41 -22.22 24.46
C LYS A 150 19.73 -23.36 23.71
N GLU A 151 20.53 -24.12 22.96
CA GLU A 151 20.14 -25.44 22.44
C GLU A 151 19.83 -26.39 23.62
N ASN A 152 18.63 -26.98 23.61
CA ASN A 152 18.14 -27.98 24.57
C ASN A 152 18.28 -29.40 23.99
N GLY A 153 18.42 -29.54 22.67
CA GLY A 153 18.70 -30.78 21.95
C GLY A 153 17.52 -31.28 21.12
N TYR A 154 17.74 -32.38 20.39
CA TYR A 154 16.83 -32.85 19.35
C TYR A 154 15.40 -33.08 19.85
N GLY A 155 14.47 -32.25 19.38
CA GLY A 155 13.06 -32.32 19.75
C GLY A 155 12.30 -31.00 19.64
N PHE A 156 10.98 -31.11 19.85
CA PHE A 156 10.02 -30.01 19.80
C PHE A 156 9.54 -29.67 21.22
N TRP A 157 9.70 -28.41 21.62
CA TRP A 157 9.50 -27.95 23.01
C TRP A 157 8.26 -27.05 23.10
N VAL A 158 7.19 -27.56 23.74
CA VAL A 158 5.88 -26.91 23.83
C VAL A 158 5.69 -26.28 25.21
N THR A 159 5.71 -24.94 25.26
CA THR A 159 5.60 -24.10 26.45
C THR A 159 4.19 -23.54 26.62
N TYR A 160 3.74 -23.41 27.88
CA TYR A 160 2.37 -23.00 28.24
C TYR A 160 2.36 -21.63 28.94
N ASP A 161 2.41 -20.53 28.17
CA ASP A 161 2.45 -19.14 28.66
C ASP A 161 1.14 -18.75 29.33
N THR A 162 1.03 -19.08 30.62
CA THR A 162 -0.26 -19.16 31.34
C THR A 162 -0.91 -17.79 31.56
N ASP A 163 -0.10 -16.73 31.59
CA ASP A 163 -0.50 -15.34 31.76
C ASP A 163 0.05 -14.40 30.66
N GLY A 164 0.67 -14.96 29.61
CA GLY A 164 1.17 -14.19 28.47
C GLY A 164 2.42 -13.34 28.78
N GLU A 165 3.12 -13.62 29.89
CA GLU A 165 4.31 -12.85 30.28
C GLU A 165 5.49 -13.10 29.33
N ILE A 166 5.68 -14.33 28.83
CA ILE A 166 6.80 -14.64 27.92
C ILE A 166 6.63 -13.90 26.59
N LEU A 167 5.41 -13.86 26.05
CA LEU A 167 5.07 -13.06 24.87
C LEU A 167 5.40 -11.57 25.05
N GLN A 168 4.99 -10.96 26.17
CA GLN A 168 5.24 -9.54 26.42
C GLN A 168 6.71 -9.22 26.77
N ASN A 169 7.34 -10.00 27.65
CA ASN A 169 8.62 -9.65 28.27
C ASN A 169 9.85 -10.27 27.59
N TYR A 170 9.69 -11.32 26.77
CA TYR A 170 10.79 -11.87 25.95
C TYR A 170 10.64 -11.54 24.47
N PHE A 171 9.51 -11.91 23.87
CA PHE A 171 9.26 -11.68 22.44
C PHE A 171 8.88 -10.23 22.11
N GLY A 172 8.43 -9.45 23.10
CA GLY A 172 8.08 -8.04 22.92
C GLY A 172 6.75 -7.81 22.19
N VAL A 173 5.88 -8.82 22.13
CA VAL A 173 4.58 -8.77 21.45
C VAL A 173 3.43 -8.74 22.46
N SER A 174 2.26 -8.24 22.03
CA SER A 174 1.10 -8.17 22.92
C SER A 174 0.40 -9.53 23.07
N ARG A 175 0.34 -10.04 24.31
CA ARG A 175 -0.51 -11.18 24.70
C ARG A 175 -2.01 -10.97 24.42
N ASP A 176 -2.42 -9.72 24.18
CA ASP A 176 -3.79 -9.34 23.82
C ASP A 176 -4.01 -9.36 22.28
N GLN A 177 -3.01 -9.76 21.50
CA GLN A 177 -3.05 -9.78 20.03
C GLN A 177 -2.43 -11.03 19.40
N VAL A 178 -1.53 -11.74 20.10
CA VAL A 178 -0.85 -12.96 19.63
C VAL A 178 -1.42 -14.19 20.33
N LEU A 179 -1.83 -15.20 19.57
CA LEU A 179 -2.49 -16.43 20.07
C LEU A 179 -1.50 -17.52 20.46
N GLY A 180 -0.37 -17.58 19.74
CA GLY A 180 0.78 -18.41 20.02
C GLY A 180 1.98 -17.92 19.21
N ILE A 181 3.12 -18.58 19.37
CA ILE A 181 4.29 -18.43 18.50
C ILE A 181 4.96 -19.79 18.37
N ALA A 182 5.34 -20.19 17.17
CA ALA A 182 6.19 -21.37 16.95
C ALA A 182 7.16 -21.20 15.77
N PHE A 183 8.31 -21.87 15.85
CA PHE A 183 9.33 -21.88 14.79
C PHE A 183 10.41 -22.96 15.04
N PRO A 184 11.20 -23.35 14.02
CA PRO A 184 12.49 -24.01 14.19
C PRO A 184 13.46 -23.03 14.86
N GLU A 185 14.04 -23.40 16.01
CA GLU A 185 14.89 -22.53 16.83
C GLU A 185 16.38 -22.71 16.51
N TRP A 186 16.81 -23.98 16.38
CA TRP A 186 18.19 -24.37 16.11
C TRP A 186 18.28 -25.38 14.96
N ALA A 187 19.26 -25.20 14.07
CA ALA A 187 19.48 -26.03 12.90
C ALA A 187 20.98 -26.23 12.60
N ASN A 188 21.28 -27.26 11.81
CA ASN A 188 22.61 -27.55 11.31
C ASN A 188 22.90 -26.74 10.03
N GLU A 189 23.59 -25.62 10.20
CA GLU A 189 24.03 -24.69 9.14
C GLU A 189 25.04 -25.28 8.12
N GLU A 190 25.35 -26.58 8.19
CA GLU A 190 26.11 -27.31 7.17
C GLU A 190 25.21 -28.24 6.31
N THR A 191 23.94 -28.47 6.70
CA THR A 191 22.99 -29.37 6.01
C THR A 191 21.58 -28.82 5.79
N GLY A 192 21.15 -27.79 6.52
CA GLY A 192 19.74 -27.34 6.57
C GLY A 192 18.84 -28.20 7.45
N GLU A 193 19.41 -29.08 8.29
CA GLU A 193 18.66 -29.99 9.15
C GLU A 193 18.16 -29.29 10.42
N ILE A 194 16.87 -29.35 10.72
CA ILE A 194 16.31 -28.82 11.97
C ILE A 194 16.68 -29.76 13.11
N ILE A 195 17.30 -29.19 14.15
CA ILE A 195 17.65 -29.90 15.38
C ILE A 195 16.55 -29.68 16.41
N GLU A 196 16.08 -28.44 16.55
CA GLU A 196 15.22 -28.02 17.65
C GLU A 196 14.18 -27.02 17.18
N GLY A 197 12.95 -27.15 17.67
CA GLY A 197 11.88 -26.20 17.43
C GLY A 197 11.07 -25.97 18.71
N THR A 198 10.34 -24.87 18.76
CA THR A 198 9.53 -24.50 19.92
C THR A 198 8.14 -24.04 19.53
N ALA A 199 7.18 -24.22 20.44
CA ALA A 199 5.86 -23.59 20.42
C ALA A 199 5.58 -22.96 21.78
N LEU A 200 5.00 -21.76 21.78
CA LEU A 200 4.58 -21.00 22.95
C LEU A 200 3.09 -20.74 22.83
N MET A 201 2.26 -21.43 23.62
CA MET A 201 0.80 -21.32 23.54
C MET A 201 0.26 -20.31 24.56
N ASN A 202 -0.53 -19.33 24.12
CA ASN A 202 -0.98 -18.22 24.98
C ASN A 202 -2.20 -18.60 25.85
N GLY A 203 -1.95 -19.03 27.07
CA GLY A 203 -2.98 -19.35 28.06
C GLY A 203 -3.85 -18.15 28.47
N TYR A 204 -3.37 -16.92 28.30
CA TYR A 204 -4.12 -15.71 28.63
C TYR A 204 -5.26 -15.40 27.64
N PHE A 205 -5.17 -15.86 26.38
CA PHE A 205 -6.14 -15.52 25.33
C PHE A 205 -7.22 -16.58 25.06
N VAL A 206 -7.34 -17.62 25.92
CA VAL A 206 -8.42 -18.60 25.81
C VAL A 206 -9.77 -17.92 26.10
N ASP A 207 -10.74 -18.00 25.17
CA ASP A 207 -12.04 -17.37 25.40
C ASP A 207 -12.80 -18.05 26.54
N SER A 208 -13.44 -17.25 27.39
CA SER A 208 -14.33 -17.63 28.50
C SER A 208 -15.41 -18.69 28.20
N LYS A 209 -15.75 -18.90 26.91
CA LYS A 209 -16.74 -19.89 26.46
C LYS A 209 -16.13 -21.18 25.93
N ASP A 210 -14.81 -21.29 25.85
CA ASP A 210 -14.09 -22.46 25.35
C ASP A 210 -13.19 -23.15 26.41
N PRO A 211 -13.75 -23.63 27.54
CA PRO A 211 -12.98 -24.35 28.57
C PRO A 211 -12.46 -25.72 28.10
N ASN A 212 -12.81 -26.14 26.87
CA ASN A 212 -12.39 -27.39 26.26
C ASN A 212 -11.37 -27.20 25.13
N LEU A 213 -10.92 -25.98 24.84
CA LEU A 213 -10.05 -25.64 23.71
C LEU A 213 -10.57 -26.14 22.34
N ALA A 214 -11.89 -26.24 22.17
CA ALA A 214 -12.53 -26.73 20.96
C ALA A 214 -12.32 -25.80 19.76
N ASN A 215 -12.29 -24.48 19.97
CA ASN A 215 -11.90 -23.50 18.96
C ASN A 215 -10.41 -23.14 19.09
N HIS A 216 -9.89 -23.07 20.31
CA HIS A 216 -8.51 -22.64 20.56
C HIS A 216 -7.47 -23.70 20.12
N SER A 217 -7.85 -24.97 19.96
CA SER A 217 -7.00 -26.01 19.37
C SER A 217 -6.59 -25.75 17.91
N GLY A 218 -7.30 -24.86 17.19
CA GLY A 218 -6.82 -24.38 15.89
C GLY A 218 -5.46 -23.67 15.98
N VAL A 219 -5.23 -22.92 17.08
CA VAL A 219 -3.94 -22.28 17.35
C VAL A 219 -2.84 -23.34 17.55
N PHE A 220 -3.12 -24.39 18.34
CA PHE A 220 -2.17 -25.50 18.53
C PHE A 220 -1.80 -26.16 17.20
N THR A 221 -2.77 -26.43 16.31
CA THR A 221 -2.48 -27.06 15.02
C THR A 221 -1.72 -26.13 14.07
N HIS A 222 -2.13 -24.86 13.97
CA HIS A 222 -1.49 -23.84 13.14
C HIS A 222 -0.02 -23.57 13.53
N GLU A 223 0.23 -23.25 14.79
CA GLU A 223 1.57 -22.97 15.30
C GLU A 223 2.50 -24.18 15.11
N PHE A 224 1.99 -25.40 15.31
CA PHE A 224 2.82 -26.59 15.10
C PHE A 224 3.25 -26.74 13.63
N GLY A 225 2.47 -26.24 12.66
CA GLY A 225 2.89 -26.11 11.26
C GLY A 225 4.15 -25.24 11.10
N HIS A 226 4.25 -24.12 11.81
CA HIS A 226 5.45 -23.27 11.78
C HIS A 226 6.69 -23.97 12.35
N ALA A 227 6.57 -24.71 13.45
CA ALA A 227 7.67 -25.53 13.97
C ALA A 227 8.10 -26.67 13.03
N ILE A 228 7.23 -27.10 12.11
CA ILE A 228 7.50 -28.07 11.05
C ILE A 228 8.21 -27.43 9.83
N ASN A 229 8.42 -26.11 9.86
CA ASN A 229 8.90 -25.23 8.78
C ASN A 229 7.88 -24.99 7.66
N MET A 230 6.59 -25.14 7.94
CA MET A 230 5.50 -24.71 7.05
C MET A 230 5.14 -23.23 7.31
N SER A 231 4.61 -22.56 6.30
CA SER A 231 4.20 -21.17 6.43
C SER A 231 2.74 -20.92 6.04
N HIS A 232 2.31 -19.66 6.11
CA HIS A 232 0.92 -19.28 5.87
C HIS A 232 0.48 -19.55 4.43
N SER A 233 -0.78 -19.89 4.22
CA SER A 233 -1.38 -19.94 2.88
C SER A 233 -2.65 -19.10 2.78
N GLN A 234 -3.15 -18.93 1.55
CA GLN A 234 -4.38 -18.19 1.25
C GLN A 234 -5.16 -18.94 0.17
N ALA A 235 -5.89 -19.97 0.59
CA ALA A 235 -6.72 -20.81 -0.28
C ALA A 235 -8.22 -20.44 -0.18
N ASN A 236 -8.75 -20.33 1.04
CA ASN A 236 -10.16 -20.03 1.33
C ASN A 236 -10.34 -19.09 2.53
N GLY A 237 -9.39 -19.00 3.46
CA GLY A 237 -9.57 -18.27 4.73
C GLY A 237 -9.91 -16.79 4.56
N HIS A 238 -9.40 -16.16 3.51
CA HIS A 238 -9.71 -14.78 3.17
C HIS A 238 -11.21 -14.57 2.81
N LEU A 239 -11.85 -15.58 2.21
CA LEU A 239 -13.29 -15.60 1.89
C LEU A 239 -14.17 -15.57 3.16
N VAL A 240 -13.66 -16.10 4.28
CA VAL A 240 -14.36 -16.07 5.58
C VAL A 240 -14.02 -14.80 6.34
N TYR A 241 -12.74 -14.57 6.59
CA TYR A 241 -12.30 -13.54 7.54
C TYR A 241 -12.37 -12.12 6.97
N MET A 242 -12.17 -11.94 5.66
CA MET A 242 -11.94 -10.61 5.05
C MET A 242 -13.10 -10.11 4.17
N ALA A 243 -14.00 -11.01 3.73
CA ALA A 243 -15.21 -10.66 2.98
C ALA A 243 -16.10 -9.63 3.68
N ARG A 244 -16.32 -8.47 3.05
CA ARG A 244 -17.21 -7.39 3.51
C ARG A 244 -17.95 -6.77 2.31
N GLY A 245 -19.11 -6.15 2.53
CA GLY A 245 -19.86 -5.48 1.46
C GLY A 245 -19.13 -4.32 0.77
N TYR A 246 -18.11 -3.74 1.40
CA TYR A 246 -17.22 -2.71 0.84
C TYR A 246 -15.83 -3.26 0.44
N SER A 247 -15.59 -4.56 0.62
CA SER A 247 -14.35 -5.26 0.28
C SER A 247 -14.68 -6.74 -0.02
N PRO A 248 -15.35 -7.00 -1.15
CA PRO A 248 -15.72 -8.36 -1.54
C PRO A 248 -14.47 -9.20 -1.83
N GLN A 249 -14.57 -10.50 -1.56
CA GLN A 249 -13.56 -11.50 -1.92
C GLN A 249 -14.16 -12.52 -2.89
N TYR A 250 -13.31 -13.32 -3.55
CA TYR A 250 -13.66 -14.12 -4.72
C TYR A 250 -12.90 -15.44 -4.71
N ASP A 251 -13.53 -16.55 -5.09
CA ASP A 251 -12.89 -17.88 -5.21
C ASP A 251 -12.27 -18.13 -6.60
N GLY A 252 -11.92 -17.04 -7.30
CA GLY A 252 -11.52 -17.00 -8.69
C GLY A 252 -11.35 -15.56 -9.18
N VAL A 253 -11.19 -15.36 -10.49
CA VAL A 253 -10.97 -14.01 -11.06
C VAL A 253 -12.24 -13.15 -10.93
N PRO A 254 -12.17 -11.93 -10.35
CA PRO A 254 -13.33 -11.07 -10.17
C PRO A 254 -14.00 -10.70 -11.50
N GLY A 255 -15.33 -10.76 -11.55
CA GLY A 255 -16.13 -10.41 -12.73
C GLY A 255 -16.33 -11.54 -13.76
N CYS A 256 -15.47 -12.57 -13.74
CA CYS A 256 -15.58 -13.70 -14.66
C CYS A 256 -16.77 -14.63 -14.36
N GLN A 257 -17.26 -15.32 -15.40
CA GLN A 257 -18.41 -16.22 -15.27
C GLN A 257 -18.04 -17.48 -14.47
N GLY A 258 -18.62 -17.62 -13.28
CA GLY A 258 -18.46 -18.80 -12.42
C GLY A 258 -17.84 -18.47 -11.06
N THR A 259 -17.11 -17.36 -10.97
CA THR A 259 -16.56 -16.83 -9.72
C THR A 259 -17.67 -16.43 -8.75
N ASN A 260 -17.64 -16.95 -7.53
CA ASN A 260 -18.53 -16.55 -6.45
C ASN A 260 -18.02 -15.27 -5.77
N THR A 261 -18.94 -14.39 -5.36
CA THR A 261 -18.60 -13.13 -4.66
C THR A 261 -19.01 -13.20 -3.20
N TYR A 262 -18.03 -13.03 -2.29
CA TYR A 262 -18.21 -13.11 -0.86
C TYR A 262 -18.20 -11.71 -0.23
N THR A 263 -19.34 -11.28 0.32
CA THR A 263 -19.53 -9.94 0.93
C THR A 263 -19.67 -9.97 2.46
N GLY A 264 -19.47 -11.14 3.08
CA GLY A 264 -19.55 -11.37 4.51
C GLY A 264 -19.08 -12.78 4.88
N PRO A 265 -18.76 -13.03 6.16
CA PRO A 265 -18.36 -14.36 6.64
C PRO A 265 -19.47 -15.39 6.45
N SER A 266 -19.14 -16.58 5.94
CA SER A 266 -20.06 -17.72 5.85
C SER A 266 -19.65 -18.87 6.76
N LEU A 267 -20.60 -19.38 7.54
CA LEU A 267 -20.41 -20.59 8.36
C LEU A 267 -20.21 -21.87 7.52
N THR A 268 -20.62 -21.88 6.25
CA THR A 268 -20.33 -23.02 5.35
C THR A 268 -18.90 -22.96 4.80
N MET A 269 -18.35 -21.76 4.62
CA MET A 269 -16.94 -21.59 4.23
C MET A 269 -15.99 -21.78 5.41
N ALA A 270 -16.47 -21.57 6.64
CA ALA A 270 -15.67 -21.75 7.85
C ALA A 270 -15.10 -23.18 7.99
N SER A 271 -15.81 -24.22 7.53
CA SER A 271 -15.31 -25.61 7.51
C SER A 271 -14.32 -25.94 6.39
N HIS A 272 -14.01 -24.97 5.52
CA HIS A 272 -13.08 -25.11 4.40
C HIS A 272 -11.85 -24.19 4.53
N ILE A 273 -11.63 -23.58 5.70
CA ILE A 273 -10.43 -22.78 5.96
C ILE A 273 -9.23 -23.70 6.15
N GLU A 274 -8.20 -23.45 5.36
CA GLU A 274 -6.85 -24.02 5.48
C GLU A 274 -6.24 -23.73 6.86
N THR A 275 -5.66 -24.76 7.48
CA THR A 275 -5.04 -24.69 8.81
C THR A 275 -4.07 -23.51 8.88
N MET A 276 -3.23 -23.35 7.85
CA MET A 276 -2.19 -22.32 7.79
C MET A 276 -2.68 -20.90 7.45
N PHE A 277 -3.99 -20.61 7.39
CA PHE A 277 -4.44 -19.23 7.18
C PHE A 277 -4.05 -18.31 8.37
N PRO A 278 -3.42 -17.14 8.17
CA PRO A 278 -2.76 -16.34 9.22
C PRO A 278 -3.68 -15.65 10.24
N PHE A 279 -4.98 -15.98 10.26
CA PHE A 279 -5.96 -15.44 11.19
C PHE A 279 -6.83 -16.57 11.72
N ILE A 280 -7.04 -16.60 13.04
CA ILE A 280 -7.84 -17.62 13.73
C ILE A 280 -8.85 -16.92 14.65
N ASP A 281 -10.15 -17.09 14.40
CA ASP A 281 -11.18 -16.67 15.35
C ASP A 281 -11.50 -17.79 16.35
N VAL A 282 -10.76 -17.79 17.46
CA VAL A 282 -10.98 -18.69 18.61
C VAL A 282 -12.35 -18.50 19.29
N ARG A 283 -13.16 -17.51 18.89
CA ARG A 283 -14.52 -17.28 19.41
C ARG A 283 -15.63 -17.86 18.53
N SER A 284 -15.30 -18.47 17.40
CA SER A 284 -16.27 -19.13 16.51
C SER A 284 -15.76 -20.46 15.95
N ALA A 285 -16.63 -21.15 15.21
CA ALA A 285 -16.33 -22.44 14.60
C ALA A 285 -15.20 -22.39 13.55
N ALA A 286 -14.77 -21.20 13.12
CA ALA A 286 -13.62 -21.03 12.24
C ALA A 286 -12.30 -21.48 12.90
N GLY A 287 -12.09 -21.12 14.18
CA GLY A 287 -10.94 -21.63 14.94
C GLY A 287 -10.96 -23.14 15.12
N ALA A 288 -12.14 -23.74 15.30
CA ALA A 288 -12.29 -25.19 15.37
C ALA A 288 -12.01 -25.90 14.03
N ALA A 289 -12.33 -25.27 12.89
CA ALA A 289 -12.01 -25.83 11.57
C ALA A 289 -10.50 -25.83 11.29
N GLN A 290 -9.80 -24.76 11.67
CA GLN A 290 -8.33 -24.70 11.60
C GLN A 290 -7.61 -25.63 12.60
N SER A 291 -8.34 -26.47 13.34
CA SER A 291 -7.76 -27.57 14.12
C SER A 291 -7.63 -28.89 13.32
N SER A 292 -7.94 -28.90 12.02
CA SER A 292 -7.88 -30.09 11.17
C SER A 292 -7.14 -29.89 9.85
N VAL A 293 -6.20 -30.78 9.55
CA VAL A 293 -5.42 -30.78 8.29
C VAL A 293 -6.23 -31.51 7.21
N ASN A 294 -7.35 -30.90 6.81
CA ASN A 294 -8.33 -31.49 5.88
C ASN A 294 -8.22 -30.94 4.44
N ILE A 295 -7.77 -29.70 4.25
CA ILE A 295 -7.63 -29.09 2.91
C ILE A 295 -6.40 -29.65 2.19
N SER A 296 -6.43 -29.75 0.86
CA SER A 296 -5.28 -30.20 0.06
C SER A 296 -4.06 -29.30 0.26
N ASP A 297 -4.23 -27.98 0.34
CA ASP A 297 -3.16 -27.00 0.60
C ASP A 297 -2.27 -27.38 1.81
N ASP A 298 -2.86 -27.61 2.99
CA ASP A 298 -2.11 -27.97 4.20
C ASP A 298 -1.33 -29.29 4.02
N LYS A 299 -1.96 -30.28 3.41
CA LYS A 299 -1.39 -31.62 3.16
C LYS A 299 -0.23 -31.55 2.17
N VAL A 300 -0.36 -30.74 1.11
CA VAL A 300 0.65 -30.55 0.07
C VAL A 300 1.84 -29.78 0.62
N ASN A 301 1.61 -28.68 1.34
CA ASN A 301 2.70 -27.92 1.96
C ASN A 301 3.52 -28.77 2.95
N LEU A 302 2.88 -29.68 3.73
CA LEU A 302 3.62 -30.67 4.53
C LEU A 302 4.36 -31.70 3.65
N SER A 303 3.71 -32.20 2.60
CA SER A 303 4.24 -33.29 1.77
C SER A 303 5.42 -32.84 0.89
N ASP A 304 5.48 -31.58 0.46
CA ASP A 304 6.64 -31.02 -0.25
C ASP A 304 7.86 -30.83 0.68
N LEU A 305 7.61 -30.62 1.97
CA LEU A 305 8.67 -30.67 2.98
C LEU A 305 9.13 -32.12 3.24
N TYR A 306 8.21 -33.06 3.48
CA TYR A 306 8.53 -34.43 3.91
C TYR A 306 7.96 -35.52 2.98
N PRO A 307 8.35 -35.58 1.70
CA PRO A 307 7.66 -36.37 0.68
C PRO A 307 7.90 -37.88 0.77
N THR A 308 6.82 -38.67 0.84
CA THR A 308 6.89 -40.12 0.58
C THR A 308 7.28 -40.42 -0.87
N GLU A 309 7.86 -41.60 -1.12
CA GLU A 309 8.12 -42.10 -2.49
C GLU A 309 6.83 -42.27 -3.32
N ALA A 310 5.69 -42.51 -2.65
CA ALA A 310 4.38 -42.55 -3.28
C ALA A 310 3.98 -41.14 -3.77
N TYR A 311 4.06 -40.13 -2.90
CA TYR A 311 3.71 -38.75 -3.24
C TYR A 311 4.49 -38.24 -4.48
N LYS A 312 5.81 -38.46 -4.52
CA LYS A 312 6.71 -38.10 -5.64
C LYS A 312 6.35 -38.72 -7.01
N THR A 313 5.49 -39.75 -7.04
CA THR A 313 5.24 -40.56 -8.25
C THR A 313 3.76 -40.75 -8.59
N GLN A 314 2.85 -40.49 -7.64
CA GLN A 314 1.42 -40.74 -7.80
C GLN A 314 0.59 -39.49 -8.07
N TYR A 315 1.08 -38.29 -7.75
CA TYR A 315 0.36 -37.03 -7.97
C TYR A 315 0.88 -36.28 -9.20
N GLY A 316 0.08 -35.36 -9.72
CA GLY A 316 0.53 -34.40 -10.72
C GLY A 316 1.08 -33.11 -10.10
N SER A 317 1.78 -32.33 -10.91
CA SER A 317 2.21 -30.97 -10.56
C SER A 317 1.89 -29.98 -11.69
N ILE A 318 1.84 -28.70 -11.36
CA ILE A 318 1.87 -27.57 -12.28
C ILE A 318 3.09 -26.73 -11.91
N SER A 319 3.83 -26.23 -12.91
CA SER A 319 4.95 -25.31 -12.68
C SER A 319 5.02 -24.29 -13.79
N GLY A 320 5.51 -23.11 -13.48
CA GLY A 320 5.64 -22.02 -14.43
C GLY A 320 6.33 -20.82 -13.78
N THR A 321 6.27 -19.69 -14.47
CA THR A 321 6.83 -18.42 -14.00
C THR A 321 5.84 -17.31 -14.26
N LEU A 322 5.51 -16.51 -13.24
CA LEU A 322 4.77 -15.27 -13.40
C LEU A 322 5.71 -14.17 -13.93
N ARG A 323 5.28 -13.46 -14.98
CA ARG A 323 6.03 -12.36 -15.59
C ARG A 323 5.16 -11.12 -15.81
N THR A 324 5.79 -9.95 -15.85
CA THR A 324 5.19 -8.73 -16.39
C THR A 324 5.05 -8.83 -17.91
N LYS A 325 4.31 -7.91 -18.53
CA LYS A 325 4.16 -7.82 -19.99
C LYS A 325 5.49 -7.64 -20.75
N GLU A 326 6.50 -7.06 -20.13
CA GLU A 326 7.87 -6.95 -20.67
C GLU A 326 8.69 -8.25 -20.57
N GLY A 327 8.12 -9.31 -19.97
CA GLY A 327 8.79 -10.58 -19.72
C GLY A 327 9.71 -10.59 -18.50
N VAL A 328 9.62 -9.60 -17.62
CA VAL A 328 10.37 -9.56 -16.35
C VAL A 328 9.68 -10.44 -15.32
N GLU A 329 10.41 -11.29 -14.62
CA GLU A 329 9.87 -12.17 -13.59
C GLU A 329 9.31 -11.38 -12.39
N TYR A 330 8.16 -11.81 -11.86
CA TYR A 330 7.45 -11.08 -10.81
C TYR A 330 7.10 -11.95 -9.60
N SER A 331 7.71 -11.64 -8.45
CA SER A 331 7.56 -12.35 -7.19
C SER A 331 6.40 -11.83 -6.35
N GLY A 332 5.96 -12.61 -5.35
CA GLY A 332 5.14 -12.13 -4.23
C GLY A 332 3.63 -12.29 -4.38
N VAL A 333 3.16 -12.75 -5.55
CA VAL A 333 1.73 -12.98 -5.89
C VAL A 333 1.30 -14.40 -5.51
N ASN A 334 0.04 -14.58 -5.10
CA ASN A 334 -0.53 -15.90 -4.83
C ASN A 334 -0.94 -16.57 -6.16
N ILE A 335 -0.43 -17.77 -6.42
CA ILE A 335 -0.83 -18.60 -7.56
C ILE A 335 -1.73 -19.72 -7.01
N VAL A 336 -2.99 -19.74 -7.44
CA VAL A 336 -4.00 -20.68 -6.93
C VAL A 336 -4.31 -21.72 -7.98
N ALA A 337 -4.16 -23.01 -7.65
CA ALA A 337 -4.75 -24.11 -8.40
C ALA A 337 -6.01 -24.61 -7.66
N ARG A 338 -7.19 -24.39 -8.25
CA ARG A 338 -8.48 -24.77 -7.65
C ARG A 338 -9.15 -25.86 -8.49
N ASN A 339 -9.46 -27.00 -7.89
CA ASN A 339 -10.17 -28.10 -8.55
C ASN A 339 -11.59 -27.65 -8.93
N ILE A 340 -11.96 -27.74 -10.20
CA ILE A 340 -13.25 -27.27 -10.72
C ILE A 340 -14.41 -28.13 -10.20
N ASP A 341 -14.15 -29.40 -9.89
CA ASP A 341 -15.14 -30.36 -9.40
C ASP A 341 -15.15 -30.49 -7.86
N ASN A 342 -14.11 -30.00 -7.16
CA ASN A 342 -14.04 -29.90 -5.69
C ASN A 342 -13.34 -28.60 -5.19
N PRO A 343 -13.93 -27.42 -5.41
CA PRO A 343 -13.22 -26.13 -5.33
C PRO A 343 -12.82 -25.64 -3.94
N TYR A 344 -13.30 -26.27 -2.86
CA TYR A 344 -13.04 -25.79 -1.49
C TYR A 344 -12.19 -26.75 -0.64
N GLU A 345 -12.24 -28.06 -0.90
CA GLU A 345 -11.36 -29.02 -0.20
C GLU A 345 -10.11 -29.33 -1.02
N ASP A 346 -10.19 -29.33 -2.36
CA ASP A 346 -9.06 -29.56 -3.26
C ASP A 346 -8.63 -28.26 -3.98
N VAL A 347 -8.09 -27.35 -3.18
CA VAL A 347 -7.41 -26.13 -3.61
C VAL A 347 -6.02 -26.13 -2.98
N ILE A 348 -5.01 -25.72 -3.75
CA ILE A 348 -3.61 -25.64 -3.35
C ILE A 348 -3.04 -24.31 -3.85
N THR A 349 -2.27 -23.63 -3.01
CA THR A 349 -1.74 -22.29 -3.27
C THR A 349 -0.24 -22.24 -3.03
N GLN A 350 0.48 -21.54 -3.91
CA GLN A 350 1.92 -21.31 -3.81
C GLN A 350 2.24 -19.89 -4.27
N GLN A 351 3.20 -19.24 -3.63
CA GLN A 351 3.56 -17.87 -3.98
C GLN A 351 4.64 -17.85 -5.07
N ALA A 352 4.51 -16.96 -6.06
CA ALA A 352 5.57 -16.73 -7.05
C ALA A 352 6.86 -16.29 -6.33
N GLY A 353 7.94 -17.04 -6.53
CA GLY A 353 9.24 -16.83 -5.86
C GLY A 353 9.32 -17.30 -4.41
N ASN A 354 8.47 -18.24 -3.97
CA ASN A 354 8.50 -18.80 -2.61
C ASN A 354 9.84 -19.48 -2.26
N MET A 355 10.49 -20.14 -3.21
CA MET A 355 11.75 -20.87 -2.99
C MET A 355 13.00 -19.97 -2.88
N SER A 356 12.96 -18.76 -3.46
CA SER A 356 14.04 -17.78 -3.24
C SER A 356 13.80 -16.87 -2.04
N GLN A 357 12.56 -16.74 -1.55
CA GLN A 357 12.17 -15.80 -0.48
C GLN A 357 12.59 -14.34 -0.77
N GLY A 358 12.77 -13.97 -2.04
CA GLY A 358 13.30 -12.66 -2.45
C GLY A 358 14.81 -12.47 -2.24
N LEU A 359 15.54 -13.48 -1.77
CA LEU A 359 16.99 -13.44 -1.54
C LEU A 359 17.82 -13.46 -2.84
N SER A 360 17.19 -13.77 -3.98
CA SER A 360 17.86 -13.96 -5.28
C SER A 360 17.37 -13.03 -6.39
N GLY A 361 16.92 -11.83 -6.04
CA GLY A 361 16.34 -10.86 -6.99
C GLY A 361 14.89 -11.18 -7.35
N PRO A 362 14.38 -10.67 -8.49
CA PRO A 362 13.05 -11.04 -8.99
C PRO A 362 13.07 -12.50 -9.46
N ASP A 363 12.23 -13.31 -8.84
CA ASP A 363 12.00 -14.72 -9.10
C ASP A 363 10.49 -14.92 -9.23
N GLY A 364 10.02 -15.23 -10.43
CA GLY A 364 8.61 -15.41 -10.73
C GLY A 364 8.18 -16.87 -10.64
N THR A 365 9.11 -17.78 -10.35
CA THR A 365 8.88 -19.21 -10.50
C THR A 365 7.94 -19.74 -9.43
N PHE A 366 7.12 -20.71 -9.81
CA PHE A 366 6.25 -21.45 -8.89
C PHE A 366 6.17 -22.92 -9.29
N THR A 367 5.84 -23.77 -8.31
CA THR A 367 5.52 -25.19 -8.53
C THR A 367 4.47 -25.61 -7.53
N ILE A 368 3.28 -25.98 -8.02
CA ILE A 368 2.18 -26.53 -7.25
C ILE A 368 2.21 -28.04 -7.43
N ASN A 369 2.44 -28.79 -6.35
CA ASN A 369 2.50 -30.25 -6.35
C ASN A 369 1.20 -30.88 -5.82
N GLY A 370 1.15 -32.21 -5.76
CA GLY A 370 0.09 -32.93 -5.04
C GLY A 370 -1.29 -32.95 -5.70
N LEU A 371 -1.37 -32.62 -6.99
CA LEU A 371 -2.63 -32.56 -7.74
C LEU A 371 -3.20 -33.97 -7.99
N THR A 372 -4.50 -34.14 -7.76
CA THR A 372 -5.24 -35.40 -7.91
C THR A 372 -5.29 -35.85 -9.38
N PRO A 373 -4.70 -37.01 -9.75
CA PRO A 373 -4.64 -37.43 -11.15
C PRO A 373 -6.02 -37.72 -11.77
N GLY A 374 -6.30 -37.08 -12.90
CA GLY A 374 -7.57 -37.16 -13.62
C GLY A 374 -8.53 -36.00 -13.31
N ASP A 375 -8.31 -35.29 -12.21
CA ASP A 375 -9.10 -34.10 -11.85
C ASP A 375 -8.60 -32.86 -12.60
N ARG A 376 -9.39 -31.77 -12.54
CA ARG A 376 -9.30 -30.62 -13.43
C ARG A 376 -9.12 -29.34 -12.63
N TYR A 377 -8.00 -28.65 -12.84
CA TYR A 377 -7.67 -27.45 -12.09
C TYR A 377 -7.76 -26.20 -12.97
N ALA A 378 -8.42 -25.17 -12.46
CA ALA A 378 -8.23 -23.81 -12.94
C ALA A 378 -7.05 -23.19 -12.18
N VAL A 379 -6.11 -22.56 -12.90
CA VAL A 379 -5.01 -21.79 -12.30
C VAL A 379 -5.30 -20.31 -12.46
N TYR A 380 -5.13 -19.51 -11.41
CA TYR A 380 -5.35 -18.07 -11.47
C TYR A 380 -4.44 -17.26 -10.54
N LEU A 381 -4.29 -15.97 -10.86
CA LEU A 381 -3.56 -14.99 -10.06
C LEU A 381 -4.45 -14.36 -8.98
N GLU A 382 -3.93 -14.26 -7.75
CA GLU A 382 -4.68 -13.68 -6.63
C GLU A 382 -3.80 -12.74 -5.79
N THR A 383 -4.34 -11.58 -5.40
CA THR A 383 -3.66 -10.71 -4.45
C THR A 383 -3.72 -11.30 -3.05
N ILE A 384 -2.57 -11.44 -2.40
CA ILE A 384 -2.47 -11.72 -0.97
C ILE A 384 -3.13 -10.56 -0.20
N LYS A 385 -4.13 -10.87 0.65
CA LYS A 385 -5.04 -9.85 1.21
C LYS A 385 -4.54 -9.25 2.52
N ALA A 386 -4.09 -10.09 3.47
CA ALA A 386 -3.37 -9.70 4.68
C ALA A 386 -2.71 -10.92 5.35
N GLY A 387 -1.86 -10.67 6.34
CA GLY A 387 -0.91 -11.65 6.90
C GLY A 387 0.53 -11.22 6.58
N GLY A 388 1.52 -11.97 7.07
CA GLY A 388 2.92 -11.78 6.68
C GLY A 388 3.36 -12.86 5.68
N TYR A 389 4.22 -12.49 4.70
CA TYR A 389 4.70 -13.34 3.59
C TYR A 389 6.15 -12.88 3.16
N PRO A 390 7.10 -13.74 2.70
CA PRO A 390 8.55 -13.61 2.89
C PRO A 390 9.29 -13.03 1.68
N THR A 391 9.17 -13.74 0.55
CA THR A 391 8.77 -13.12 -0.71
C THR A 391 7.60 -12.20 -0.37
N ARG A 392 7.97 -10.95 -0.07
CA ARG A 392 7.08 -9.90 0.41
C ARG A 392 5.81 -9.86 -0.46
N PRO A 393 4.59 -9.72 0.12
CA PRO A 393 3.39 -9.54 -0.69
C PRO A 393 3.58 -8.42 -1.69
N THR A 394 3.25 -8.73 -2.93
CA THR A 394 3.12 -7.73 -3.98
C THR A 394 1.64 -7.60 -4.34
N SER A 395 1.24 -6.37 -4.70
CA SER A 395 -0.01 -6.20 -5.43
C SER A 395 0.16 -6.78 -6.83
N LEU A 396 -0.95 -7.22 -7.42
CA LEU A 396 -0.98 -7.45 -8.87
C LEU A 396 -0.64 -6.11 -9.56
N VAL A 397 0.31 -6.12 -10.50
CA VAL A 397 0.68 -4.90 -11.26
C VAL A 397 -0.20 -4.68 -12.49
N SER A 398 -1.06 -5.67 -12.78
CA SER A 398 -2.19 -5.55 -13.69
C SER A 398 -3.43 -6.23 -13.08
N VAL A 399 -4.41 -6.55 -13.91
CA VAL A 399 -5.57 -7.39 -13.62
C VAL A 399 -5.19 -8.76 -13.05
N ALA A 400 -6.16 -9.41 -12.40
CA ALA A 400 -6.11 -10.85 -12.14
C ALA A 400 -6.64 -11.61 -13.37
N GLU A 401 -6.07 -12.78 -13.66
CA GLU A 401 -6.45 -13.60 -14.81
C GLU A 401 -6.37 -15.09 -14.51
N TYR A 402 -7.08 -15.88 -15.34
CA TYR A 402 -6.99 -17.33 -15.40
C TYR A 402 -5.97 -17.75 -16.47
N TRP A 403 -5.18 -18.77 -16.16
CA TRP A 403 -4.27 -19.38 -17.14
C TRP A 403 -5.04 -20.12 -18.25
N ASN A 404 -4.56 -20.02 -19.49
CA ASN A 404 -5.10 -20.75 -20.63
C ASN A 404 -4.05 -21.16 -21.69
N ASP A 405 -4.41 -22.09 -22.58
CA ASP A 405 -3.54 -22.59 -23.68
C ASP A 405 -3.08 -21.48 -24.66
N GLY A 406 -3.70 -20.29 -24.62
CA GLY A 406 -3.40 -19.12 -25.44
C GLY A 406 -2.45 -18.09 -24.78
N GLU A 407 -2.01 -18.34 -23.55
CA GLU A 407 -1.31 -17.41 -22.65
C GLU A 407 -0.38 -16.39 -23.34
N SER A 408 -0.69 -15.10 -23.16
CA SER A 408 0.13 -13.98 -23.61
C SER A 408 -0.23 -12.69 -22.88
N ALA A 409 0.76 -11.81 -22.68
CA ALA A 409 0.53 -10.48 -22.09
C ALA A 409 -0.37 -9.52 -22.92
N ASN A 410 -1.08 -9.99 -23.96
CA ASN A 410 -1.81 -9.13 -24.90
C ASN A 410 -3.34 -9.30 -24.74
N PRO A 411 -4.06 -8.29 -24.19
CA PRO A 411 -5.50 -8.40 -23.92
C PRO A 411 -6.40 -8.60 -25.15
N ALA A 412 -5.86 -8.43 -26.38
CA ALA A 412 -6.56 -8.73 -27.62
C ALA A 412 -6.43 -10.19 -28.09
N SER A 413 -5.60 -11.02 -27.43
CA SER A 413 -5.44 -12.45 -27.72
C SER A 413 -5.51 -13.34 -26.48
N ASP A 414 -5.52 -12.76 -25.29
CA ASP A 414 -5.68 -13.45 -24.00
C ASP A 414 -6.80 -12.77 -23.20
N ASP A 415 -7.89 -13.49 -22.97
CA ASP A 415 -9.04 -13.02 -22.18
C ASP A 415 -8.85 -13.48 -20.73
N VAL A 416 -8.82 -12.54 -19.79
CA VAL A 416 -8.65 -12.80 -18.36
C VAL A 416 -9.66 -13.78 -17.76
N CYS A 417 -10.78 -14.01 -18.45
CA CYS A 417 -11.83 -14.95 -18.10
C CYS A 417 -11.84 -16.25 -18.95
N GLU A 418 -10.96 -16.42 -19.93
CA GLU A 418 -10.75 -17.71 -20.60
C GLU A 418 -9.94 -18.64 -19.70
N ILE A 419 -10.37 -19.90 -19.59
CA ILE A 419 -9.76 -20.90 -18.70
C ILE A 419 -9.48 -22.15 -19.53
N THR A 420 -8.25 -22.64 -19.50
CA THR A 420 -7.95 -24.01 -19.95
C THR A 420 -7.74 -24.90 -18.72
N PRO A 421 -8.70 -25.80 -18.38
CA PRO A 421 -8.56 -26.67 -17.23
C PRO A 421 -7.40 -27.67 -17.39
N ILE A 422 -6.40 -27.57 -16.52
CA ILE A 422 -5.28 -28.51 -16.50
C ILE A 422 -5.77 -29.84 -15.90
N VAL A 423 -5.71 -30.91 -16.70
CA VAL A 423 -5.98 -32.27 -16.25
C VAL A 423 -4.71 -32.85 -15.64
N ALA A 424 -4.68 -32.99 -14.32
CA ALA A 424 -3.49 -33.47 -13.61
C ALA A 424 -3.18 -34.95 -13.95
N GLN A 425 -1.90 -35.29 -14.03
CA GLN A 425 -1.44 -36.64 -14.37
C GLN A 425 -0.32 -37.10 -13.42
N ALA A 426 -0.44 -38.33 -12.91
CA ALA A 426 0.50 -38.93 -11.98
C ALA A 426 1.94 -38.91 -12.51
N GLY A 427 2.86 -38.35 -11.72
CA GLY A 427 4.29 -38.26 -12.04
C GLY A 427 4.63 -37.32 -13.20
N GLN A 428 3.74 -36.37 -13.55
CA GLN A 428 3.96 -35.39 -14.60
C GLN A 428 3.74 -33.95 -14.09
N THR A 429 4.64 -33.06 -14.49
CA THR A 429 4.52 -31.61 -14.29
C THR A 429 3.98 -30.97 -15.57
N THR A 430 2.82 -30.33 -15.50
CA THR A 430 2.32 -29.46 -16.58
C THR A 430 3.05 -28.12 -16.51
N GLN A 431 3.35 -27.51 -17.66
CA GLN A 431 3.89 -26.15 -17.71
C GLN A 431 2.77 -25.14 -17.91
N ALA A 432 2.74 -24.12 -17.07
CA ALA A 432 1.79 -23.02 -17.08
C ALA A 432 2.52 -21.73 -16.65
N ASP A 433 3.37 -21.19 -17.54
CA ASP A 433 3.83 -19.80 -17.38
C ASP A 433 2.62 -18.85 -17.39
N ILE A 434 2.69 -17.73 -16.67
CA ILE A 434 1.62 -16.71 -16.63
C ILE A 434 2.22 -15.33 -16.92
N TYR A 435 1.52 -14.51 -17.70
CA TYR A 435 1.95 -13.18 -18.13
C TYR A 435 0.89 -12.13 -17.82
N PHE A 436 1.18 -11.22 -16.89
CA PHE A 436 0.30 -10.09 -16.58
C PHE A 436 -0.17 -9.37 -17.85
N ASN A 437 -1.47 -9.43 -18.12
CA ASN A 437 -2.07 -8.78 -19.27
C ASN A 437 -1.76 -7.28 -19.33
N GLY A 438 -1.38 -6.77 -20.49
CA GLY A 438 -1.14 -5.36 -20.74
C GLY A 438 -0.38 -5.13 -22.04
N TYR A 439 -0.88 -4.25 -22.90
CA TYR A 439 -0.24 -3.99 -24.20
C TYR A 439 1.19 -3.44 -24.04
N THR A 440 2.13 -4.03 -24.77
CA THR A 440 3.52 -3.55 -24.89
C THR A 440 3.70 -2.45 -25.94
N ASP A 441 2.60 -1.93 -26.47
CA ASP A 441 2.55 -0.79 -27.39
C ASP A 441 1.44 0.22 -27.01
N GLY A 442 1.43 1.39 -27.65
CA GLY A 442 0.63 2.52 -27.17
C GLY A 442 1.11 3.02 -25.81
N ILE A 443 0.18 3.56 -25.01
CA ILE A 443 0.47 4.11 -23.68
C ILE A 443 0.91 3.00 -22.72
N GLN A 444 2.01 3.21 -21.99
CA GLN A 444 2.53 2.24 -21.01
C GLN A 444 2.31 2.76 -19.59
N TYR A 445 1.86 1.92 -18.67
CA TYR A 445 1.54 2.28 -17.28
C TYR A 445 2.42 1.49 -16.31
N THR A 446 3.45 2.14 -15.75
CA THR A 446 4.45 1.48 -14.89
C THR A 446 4.24 1.86 -13.42
N PRO A 447 3.88 0.94 -12.51
CA PRO A 447 3.85 1.22 -11.09
C PRO A 447 5.28 1.40 -10.53
N LEU A 448 5.48 2.45 -9.73
CA LEU A 448 6.68 2.61 -8.92
C LEU A 448 6.45 2.01 -7.53
N VAL A 449 7.54 1.61 -6.86
CA VAL A 449 7.52 1.17 -5.44
C VAL A 449 7.04 2.29 -4.51
N GLU A 450 6.79 1.98 -3.24
CA GLU A 450 6.20 2.87 -2.20
C GLU A 450 6.92 4.24 -2.06
N ALA A 451 6.49 5.18 -2.88
CA ALA A 451 7.18 6.42 -3.15
C ALA A 451 6.16 7.49 -3.56
N PHE A 452 6.35 8.69 -3.02
CA PHE A 452 5.57 9.87 -3.39
C PHE A 452 6.46 10.83 -4.16
N VAL A 453 6.28 10.94 -5.47
CA VAL A 453 6.93 11.99 -6.26
C VAL A 453 6.37 13.35 -5.85
N MET A 454 7.28 14.29 -5.57
CA MET A 454 6.95 15.67 -5.19
C MET A 454 6.91 16.58 -6.43
N ASP A 455 7.77 16.33 -7.40
CA ASP A 455 7.91 17.14 -8.62
C ASP A 455 8.54 16.33 -9.78
N HIS A 456 8.24 16.73 -11.02
CA HIS A 456 8.67 16.07 -12.25
C HIS A 456 9.37 17.06 -13.20
N ALA A 457 10.61 16.76 -13.58
CA ALA A 457 11.33 17.59 -14.54
C ALA A 457 10.66 17.55 -15.91
N LYS A 458 10.32 18.74 -16.44
CA LYS A 458 9.65 18.91 -17.74
C LYS A 458 10.36 18.26 -18.94
N ASN A 459 11.58 17.72 -18.81
CA ASN A 459 12.20 16.86 -19.82
C ASN A 459 11.56 15.46 -19.95
N GLY A 460 10.64 15.06 -19.08
CA GLY A 460 9.95 13.77 -19.13
C GLY A 460 10.73 12.58 -18.55
N LYS A 461 11.96 12.81 -18.08
CA LYS A 461 12.91 11.72 -17.81
C LYS A 461 13.26 11.51 -16.34
N ARG A 462 12.96 12.49 -15.47
CA ARG A 462 13.38 12.46 -14.08
C ARG A 462 12.36 13.08 -13.15
N ALA A 463 12.07 12.37 -12.07
CA ALA A 463 11.18 12.82 -11.02
C ALA A 463 11.93 12.87 -9.68
N LEU A 464 11.60 13.85 -8.83
CA LEU A 464 12.15 13.97 -7.48
C LEU A 464 11.03 13.68 -6.48
N GLY A 465 11.30 12.79 -5.53
CA GLY A 465 10.28 12.32 -4.61
C GLY A 465 10.81 11.91 -3.25
N THR A 466 9.91 11.37 -2.44
CA THR A 466 10.14 11.04 -1.03
C THR A 466 9.63 9.62 -0.74
N THR A 467 10.45 8.83 -0.04
CA THR A 467 10.05 7.51 0.48
C THR A 467 9.23 7.65 1.76
N GLN A 468 8.59 6.58 2.21
CA GLN A 468 7.85 6.56 3.49
C GLN A 468 8.71 6.99 4.70
N SER A 469 10.01 6.69 4.70
CA SER A 469 10.96 7.11 5.74
C SER A 469 11.42 8.58 5.63
N GLY A 470 10.89 9.35 4.68
CA GLY A 470 11.24 10.75 4.45
C GLY A 470 12.58 10.98 3.74
N MET A 471 13.22 9.92 3.22
CA MET A 471 14.41 10.06 2.38
C MET A 471 14.01 10.55 1.00
N ILE A 472 14.76 11.52 0.46
CA ILE A 472 14.54 12.00 -0.91
C ILE A 472 15.22 11.04 -1.89
N PHE A 473 14.57 10.76 -3.00
CA PHE A 473 15.12 10.03 -4.14
C PHE A 473 15.03 10.88 -5.42
N ILE A 474 15.81 10.49 -6.43
CA ILE A 474 15.53 10.84 -7.83
C ILE A 474 15.25 9.54 -8.58
N TYR A 475 14.20 9.56 -9.39
CA TYR A 475 13.87 8.52 -10.37
C TYR A 475 14.40 8.94 -11.75
N ASP A 476 14.85 7.98 -12.55
CA ASP A 476 15.12 8.15 -13.99
C ASP A 476 14.30 7.12 -14.77
N SER A 477 13.33 7.58 -15.56
CA SER A 477 12.48 6.69 -16.37
C SER A 477 13.25 6.02 -17.51
N THR A 478 14.37 6.61 -17.95
CA THR A 478 15.23 6.06 -19.03
C THR A 478 15.84 4.72 -18.63
N ASP A 479 16.29 4.62 -17.37
CA ASP A 479 16.86 3.41 -16.79
C ASP A 479 15.85 2.67 -15.88
N LYS A 480 14.59 3.14 -15.80
CA LYS A 480 13.54 2.77 -14.80
C LYS A 480 14.09 2.59 -13.37
N ASN A 481 15.00 3.47 -12.95
CA ASN A 481 15.81 3.28 -11.73
C ASN A 481 15.59 4.40 -10.69
N LEU A 482 15.63 4.02 -9.42
CA LEU A 482 15.62 4.92 -8.26
C LEU A 482 17.02 5.03 -7.66
N PHE A 483 17.49 6.25 -7.41
CA PHE A 483 18.72 6.49 -6.65
C PHE A 483 18.50 7.49 -5.50
N THR A 484 18.97 7.10 -4.31
CA THR A 484 18.84 7.87 -3.08
C THR A 484 19.65 9.17 -3.16
N VAL A 485 19.05 10.29 -2.73
CA VAL A 485 19.78 11.55 -2.62
C VAL A 485 20.86 11.43 -1.54
N PRO A 486 22.12 11.81 -1.84
CA PRO A 486 23.21 11.70 -0.87
C PRO A 486 22.93 12.45 0.43
N LEU A 487 23.25 11.78 1.53
CA LEU A 487 23.09 12.31 2.89
C LEU A 487 24.19 13.33 3.20
N LYS A 488 23.92 14.21 4.17
CA LYS A 488 24.97 14.98 4.87
C LYS A 488 25.83 14.03 5.71
N ASP A 489 27.01 14.49 6.13
CA ASP A 489 27.98 13.74 6.97
C ASP A 489 27.39 13.22 8.31
N ASN A 490 26.20 13.69 8.70
CA ASN A 490 25.46 13.26 9.90
C ASN A 490 24.28 12.30 9.60
N GLY A 491 24.18 11.75 8.39
CA GLY A 491 23.15 10.79 7.99
C GLY A 491 21.77 11.38 7.68
N LYS A 492 21.61 12.70 7.67
CA LYS A 492 20.33 13.36 7.31
C LYS A 492 20.26 13.69 5.80
N PRO A 493 19.07 13.66 5.17
CA PRO A 493 18.88 14.13 3.79
C PRO A 493 19.40 15.56 3.55
N ALA A 494 19.89 15.83 2.34
CA ALA A 494 20.46 17.12 1.97
C ALA A 494 19.41 18.25 1.90
N LEU A 495 18.24 17.98 1.33
CA LEU A 495 17.03 18.82 1.34
C LEU A 495 15.95 18.19 2.22
N HIS A 496 14.91 18.95 2.57
CA HIS A 496 13.76 18.42 3.30
C HIS A 496 12.56 18.13 2.40
N ALA A 497 12.02 16.91 2.51
CA ALA A 497 10.92 16.32 1.74
C ALA A 497 9.71 17.23 1.45
N SER A 498 9.30 18.03 2.43
CA SER A 498 7.93 18.58 2.52
C SER A 498 7.57 19.73 1.56
N ASN A 499 8.54 20.29 0.84
CA ASN A 499 8.37 21.42 -0.09
C ASN A 499 9.65 21.55 -0.94
N VAL A 500 9.61 21.04 -2.18
CA VAL A 500 10.74 20.96 -3.11
C VAL A 500 10.27 21.18 -4.54
N ALA A 501 11.13 21.77 -5.38
CA ALA A 501 10.87 22.00 -6.81
C ALA A 501 12.16 21.77 -7.63
N MET A 502 12.04 21.37 -8.89
CA MET A 502 13.09 20.89 -9.77
C MET A 502 13.04 21.59 -11.13
N ASN A 503 14.20 21.92 -11.70
CA ASN A 503 14.23 22.56 -13.01
C ASN A 503 13.93 21.54 -14.15
N LYS A 504 13.45 22.04 -15.29
CA LYS A 504 13.12 21.26 -16.50
C LYS A 504 14.14 20.18 -16.91
N THR A 505 15.43 20.35 -16.64
CA THR A 505 16.47 19.38 -17.01
C THR A 505 16.94 18.45 -15.88
N ALA A 506 16.31 18.49 -14.69
CA ALA A 506 16.73 17.74 -13.50
C ALA A 506 18.23 17.90 -13.14
N THR A 507 18.75 19.11 -13.34
CA THR A 507 20.13 19.49 -12.98
C THR A 507 20.20 20.33 -11.70
N ARG A 508 19.09 20.99 -11.35
CA ARG A 508 18.91 21.76 -10.12
C ARG A 508 17.57 21.45 -9.46
N ALA A 509 17.55 21.58 -8.14
CA ALA A 509 16.32 21.62 -7.35
C ALA A 509 16.47 22.64 -6.21
N ALA A 510 15.35 23.13 -5.67
CA ALA A 510 15.31 23.97 -4.48
C ALA A 510 14.37 23.39 -3.43
N GLY A 511 14.53 23.86 -2.20
CA GLY A 511 13.73 23.45 -1.04
C GLY A 511 14.19 24.18 0.21
N VAL A 512 14.10 23.53 1.36
CA VAL A 512 14.65 24.04 2.63
C VAL A 512 15.62 23.05 3.28
N SER A 513 16.60 23.57 4.03
CA SER A 513 17.61 22.75 4.70
C SER A 513 18.14 23.40 5.97
N ASP A 514 18.51 22.56 6.95
CA ASP A 514 19.19 22.93 8.19
C ASP A 514 20.71 22.95 7.92
N PHE A 515 21.32 24.14 7.80
CA PHE A 515 22.73 24.31 7.45
C PHE A 515 23.68 24.38 8.66
N ASN A 516 23.18 24.69 9.86
CA ASN A 516 23.99 25.00 11.04
C ASN A 516 23.78 23.98 12.20
N GLY A 517 22.75 23.14 12.13
CA GLY A 517 22.39 22.14 13.13
C GLY A 517 21.45 22.63 14.23
N ASP A 518 20.85 23.83 14.12
CA ASP A 518 19.96 24.38 15.16
C ASP A 518 18.51 23.85 15.08
N GLY A 519 18.16 23.15 14.00
CA GLY A 519 16.84 22.56 13.76
C GLY A 519 15.86 23.43 12.95
N VAL A 520 16.23 24.68 12.62
CA VAL A 520 15.50 25.54 11.69
C VAL A 520 15.98 25.30 10.26
N LYS A 521 15.03 25.22 9.32
CA LYS A 521 15.32 25.02 7.90
C LYS A 521 15.20 26.34 7.13
N THR A 522 16.29 26.79 6.53
CA THR A 522 16.36 28.00 5.68
C THR A 522 16.28 27.61 4.19
N PRO A 523 15.93 28.52 3.26
CA PRO A 523 15.79 28.19 1.84
C PRO A 523 17.14 27.81 1.20
N ALA A 524 17.11 26.83 0.30
CA ALA A 524 18.31 26.21 -0.26
C ALA A 524 18.15 25.88 -1.76
N LEU A 525 19.24 26.04 -2.51
CA LEU A 525 19.39 25.59 -3.89
C LEU A 525 20.39 24.42 -3.93
N TRP A 526 20.05 23.35 -4.64
CA TRP A 526 20.87 22.14 -4.82
C TRP A 526 21.27 22.02 -6.29
N ASP A 527 22.57 22.01 -6.56
CA ASP A 527 23.15 21.54 -7.81
C ASP A 527 23.30 20.01 -7.73
N ILE A 528 22.55 19.31 -8.56
CA ILE A 528 22.41 17.84 -8.48
C ILE A 528 23.66 17.16 -9.04
N GLN A 529 24.26 17.72 -10.10
CA GLN A 529 25.45 17.14 -10.74
C GLN A 529 26.72 17.35 -9.91
N ALA A 530 26.88 18.53 -9.30
CA ALA A 530 27.98 18.82 -8.39
C ALA A 530 27.75 18.27 -6.97
N ASN A 531 26.57 17.70 -6.70
CA ASN A 531 26.03 17.43 -5.37
C ASN A 531 26.33 18.56 -4.35
N LYS A 532 25.97 19.79 -4.72
CA LYS A 532 26.30 20.98 -3.95
C LYS A 532 25.05 21.72 -3.51
N LEU A 533 24.80 21.72 -2.20
CA LEU A 533 23.81 22.57 -1.58
C LEU A 533 24.38 23.97 -1.32
N THR A 534 23.61 25.01 -1.61
CA THR A 534 23.95 26.42 -1.38
C THR A 534 22.76 27.13 -0.72
N PRO A 535 22.95 27.88 0.38
CA PRO A 535 21.87 28.69 0.97
C PRO A 535 21.35 29.72 -0.03
N MET A 536 20.05 30.02 0.07
CA MET A 536 19.44 31.21 -0.56
C MET A 536 19.19 32.27 0.52
N ASP A 537 19.04 33.53 0.11
CA ASP A 537 18.81 34.65 1.02
C ASP A 537 17.57 34.44 1.90
N ASP A 538 17.74 34.53 3.21
CA ASP A 538 16.67 34.60 4.20
C ASP A 538 16.77 35.95 4.93
N PRO A 539 15.84 36.90 4.69
CA PRO A 539 15.85 38.21 5.36
C PRO A 539 15.79 38.13 6.89
N SER A 540 15.29 37.01 7.44
CA SER A 540 15.18 36.79 8.89
C SER A 540 16.32 35.99 9.50
N ASN A 541 17.27 35.50 8.69
CA ASN A 541 18.41 34.70 9.13
C ASN A 541 18.01 33.51 10.04
N GLY A 542 16.94 32.79 9.67
CA GLY A 542 16.38 31.68 10.45
C GLY A 542 15.59 32.07 11.71
N THR A 543 15.56 33.33 12.13
CA THR A 543 14.92 33.74 13.39
C THR A 543 13.39 33.78 13.30
N CYS A 544 12.84 34.20 12.16
CA CYS A 544 11.40 34.19 11.92
C CYS A 544 11.01 32.86 11.30
N THR A 545 10.11 32.11 11.95
CA THR A 545 9.76 30.75 11.53
C THR A 545 8.26 30.49 11.56
N LEU A 546 7.87 29.32 11.04
CA LEU A 546 6.63 28.64 11.39
C LEU A 546 6.90 27.15 11.61
N GLY A 547 6.23 26.54 12.59
CA GLY A 547 6.26 25.09 12.83
C GLY A 547 5.19 24.33 12.04
N SER A 548 5.51 23.11 11.62
CA SER A 548 4.63 22.20 10.88
C SER A 548 4.93 20.73 11.24
N SER A 549 4.15 19.78 10.72
CA SER A 549 4.50 18.36 10.75
C SER A 549 5.84 18.07 10.05
N GLY A 550 6.21 18.87 9.05
CA GLY A 550 7.53 18.87 8.41
C GLY A 550 8.62 19.57 9.23
N GLY A 551 8.39 19.89 10.50
CA GLY A 551 9.32 20.64 11.37
C GLY A 551 9.23 22.15 11.19
N VAL A 552 10.30 22.85 11.59
CA VAL A 552 10.37 24.32 11.64
C VAL A 552 11.16 24.87 10.46
N SER A 553 10.65 25.92 9.80
CA SER A 553 11.35 26.62 8.72
C SER A 553 11.08 28.12 8.70
N SER A 554 12.03 28.89 8.16
CA SER A 554 11.88 30.33 7.89
C SER A 554 11.36 30.65 6.49
N ALA A 555 11.34 29.65 5.60
CA ALA A 555 10.80 29.77 4.25
C ALA A 555 10.00 28.53 3.82
N SER A 556 9.36 28.64 2.67
CA SER A 556 8.69 27.55 1.95
C SER A 556 8.87 27.81 0.46
N VAL A 557 9.60 26.93 -0.22
CA VAL A 557 9.73 26.89 -1.68
C VAL A 557 8.52 26.16 -2.26
N TRP A 558 8.00 26.62 -3.40
CA TRP A 558 6.84 26.00 -4.06
C TRP A 558 7.09 25.62 -5.52
N ASP A 559 7.87 26.40 -6.28
CA ASP A 559 8.10 26.16 -7.72
C ASP A 559 9.43 26.77 -8.23
N MET A 560 9.91 26.32 -9.40
CA MET A 560 11.20 26.65 -10.01
C MET A 560 11.10 26.74 -11.55
N ASN A 561 11.70 27.76 -12.16
CA ASN A 561 11.69 27.93 -13.62
C ASN A 561 12.56 26.90 -14.38
N ASP A 562 12.41 26.82 -15.72
CA ASP A 562 13.12 25.86 -16.59
C ASP A 562 14.64 25.79 -16.35
N LYS A 563 15.26 26.96 -16.08
CA LYS A 563 16.71 27.13 -15.93
C LYS A 563 17.21 26.74 -14.53
N GLY A 564 16.31 26.66 -13.55
CA GLY A 564 16.66 26.54 -12.14
C GLY A 564 17.44 27.75 -11.62
N ASP A 565 17.10 28.95 -12.10
CA ASP A 565 17.69 30.21 -11.64
C ASP A 565 16.66 31.20 -11.06
N VAL A 566 15.36 30.94 -11.23
CA VAL A 566 14.25 31.61 -10.54
C VAL A 566 13.47 30.58 -9.74
N VAL A 567 13.26 30.85 -8.44
CA VAL A 567 12.51 30.00 -7.50
C VAL A 567 11.47 30.87 -6.78
N VAL A 568 10.27 30.36 -6.55
CA VAL A 568 9.18 31.13 -5.90
C VAL A 568 8.65 30.46 -4.63
N GLY A 569 8.04 31.27 -3.77
CA GLY A 569 7.40 30.79 -2.55
C GLY A 569 7.15 31.89 -1.52
N THR A 570 7.44 31.59 -0.25
CA THR A 570 7.31 32.55 0.87
C THR A 570 8.48 32.48 1.85
N PHE A 571 8.90 33.62 2.38
CA PHE A 571 9.74 33.70 3.59
C PHE A 571 8.94 34.28 4.77
N ARG A 572 9.57 34.33 5.94
CA ARG A 572 9.01 34.86 7.20
C ARG A 572 9.68 36.18 7.58
N GLU A 573 8.89 37.17 7.98
CA GLU A 573 9.38 38.50 8.39
C GLU A 573 8.76 38.89 9.73
N ALA A 574 9.43 39.71 10.54
CA ALA A 574 8.92 40.08 11.86
C ALA A 574 7.71 41.03 11.77
N THR A 575 6.66 40.77 12.55
CA THR A 575 5.44 41.61 12.56
C THR A 575 5.66 43.02 13.10
N SER A 576 6.84 43.30 13.66
CA SER A 576 7.30 44.63 14.11
C SER A 576 8.02 45.45 13.04
N GLY A 577 8.39 44.86 11.90
CA GLY A 577 9.28 45.49 10.91
C GLY A 577 10.77 45.48 11.32
N GLU A 578 11.13 44.71 12.35
CA GLU A 578 12.52 44.40 12.69
C GLU A 578 13.10 43.34 11.74
N ALA A 579 14.42 43.25 11.63
CA ALA A 579 15.07 42.23 10.78
C ALA A 579 14.93 40.80 11.35
N GLU A 580 14.90 40.64 12.67
CA GLU A 580 14.86 39.34 13.35
C GLU A 580 13.64 39.22 14.29
N CYS A 581 13.08 38.01 14.40
CA CYS A 581 11.93 37.74 15.28
C CYS A 581 12.35 37.50 16.73
N GLN A 582 11.83 38.30 17.66
CA GLN A 582 12.09 38.13 19.10
C GLN A 582 11.29 36.98 19.75
N ALA A 583 10.31 36.41 19.05
CA ALA A 583 9.60 35.19 19.47
C ALA A 583 9.11 34.40 18.25
N ALA A 584 9.05 33.06 18.36
CA ALA A 584 8.69 32.15 17.26
C ALA A 584 7.26 32.31 16.69
N ASN A 585 6.42 33.18 17.28
CA ASN A 585 5.06 33.48 16.84
C ASN A 585 4.85 34.95 16.42
N SER A 586 5.93 35.76 16.31
CA SER A 586 5.85 37.17 15.87
C SER A 586 6.24 37.34 14.40
N SER A 587 5.83 36.41 13.53
CA SER A 587 6.19 36.40 12.10
C SER A 587 4.97 36.52 11.18
N MET A 588 5.14 37.19 10.04
CA MET A 588 4.21 37.19 8.90
C MET A 588 4.78 36.36 7.75
N ALA A 589 3.91 35.83 6.88
CA ALA A 589 4.34 35.21 5.62
C ALA A 589 4.41 36.29 4.52
N VAL A 590 5.50 36.30 3.76
CA VAL A 590 5.72 37.26 2.67
C VAL A 590 5.99 36.48 1.37
N PRO A 591 5.21 36.70 0.28
CA PRO A 591 5.48 36.09 -1.02
C PRO A 591 6.78 36.63 -1.61
N ALA A 592 7.56 35.77 -2.29
CA ALA A 592 8.87 36.16 -2.79
C ALA A 592 9.33 35.33 -4.00
N ILE A 593 10.29 35.93 -4.71
CA ILE A 593 11.09 35.31 -5.76
C ILE A 593 12.56 35.29 -5.30
N TRP A 594 13.24 34.15 -5.44
CA TRP A 594 14.70 34.05 -5.35
C TRP A 594 15.29 33.93 -6.75
N ASN A 595 16.04 34.94 -7.19
CA ASN A 595 16.78 34.93 -8.45
C ASN A 595 18.26 34.63 -8.17
N ASN A 596 18.77 33.50 -8.67
CA ASN A 596 20.10 32.96 -8.37
C ASN A 596 20.39 32.93 -6.85
N GLY A 597 19.38 32.57 -6.06
CA GLY A 597 19.42 32.54 -4.60
C GLY A 597 19.20 33.89 -3.91
N LYS A 598 19.17 35.02 -4.64
CA LYS A 598 18.92 36.35 -4.07
C LYS A 598 17.42 36.66 -3.97
N VAL A 599 16.93 37.01 -2.79
CA VAL A 599 15.50 37.23 -2.52
C VAL A 599 14.99 38.61 -2.97
N THR A 600 13.78 38.63 -3.51
CA THR A 600 12.97 39.82 -3.84
C THR A 600 11.55 39.62 -3.29
N PRO A 601 11.12 40.38 -2.26
CA PRO A 601 9.75 40.31 -1.73
C PRO A 601 8.71 40.89 -2.70
N LEU A 602 7.64 40.15 -2.96
CA LEU A 602 6.52 40.54 -3.81
C LEU A 602 5.49 41.36 -3.01
N LYS A 603 5.88 42.56 -2.55
CA LYS A 603 5.04 43.44 -1.71
C LYS A 603 4.30 44.55 -2.48
N ASP A 604 4.51 44.70 -3.79
CA ASP A 604 3.86 45.74 -4.58
C ASP A 604 2.33 45.51 -4.63
N ASN A 605 1.56 46.61 -4.48
CA ASN A 605 0.11 46.61 -4.25
C ASN A 605 -0.38 45.76 -3.05
N ILE A 606 0.48 45.48 -2.06
CA ILE A 606 0.13 44.77 -0.82
C ILE A 606 0.39 45.63 0.42
N GLU A 607 -0.56 45.65 1.36
CA GLU A 607 -0.37 46.21 2.72
C GLU A 607 -0.72 45.17 3.79
N PHE A 608 0.16 44.97 4.78
CA PHE A 608 -0.13 44.14 5.95
C PHE A 608 -0.86 44.98 7.01
N VAL A 609 -2.11 44.63 7.28
CA VAL A 609 -3.04 45.41 8.13
C VAL A 609 -3.48 44.61 9.35
N PRO A 610 -3.86 45.23 10.48
CA PRO A 610 -4.38 44.50 11.64
C PRO A 610 -5.61 43.65 11.29
N ALA A 611 -5.65 42.40 11.75
CA ALA A 611 -6.81 41.53 11.57
C ALA A 611 -8.03 42.05 12.36
N THR A 612 -9.23 41.77 11.85
CA THR A 612 -10.49 42.19 12.51
C THR A 612 -10.72 41.50 13.87
N TYR A 613 -10.09 40.36 14.09
CA TYR A 613 -10.14 39.59 15.34
C TYR A 613 -8.76 38.99 15.65
N GLY A 614 -8.37 39.01 16.93
CA GLY A 614 -7.06 38.52 17.38
C GLY A 614 -5.93 39.54 17.20
N ASN A 615 -4.69 39.07 17.41
CA ASN A 615 -3.47 39.88 17.35
C ASN A 615 -2.62 39.57 16.10
N THR A 616 -3.24 39.09 15.03
CA THR A 616 -2.58 38.75 13.76
C THR A 616 -2.66 39.91 12.75
N LEU A 617 -1.86 39.82 11.70
CA LEU A 617 -1.99 40.68 10.53
C LEU A 617 -2.78 39.94 9.44
N ASN A 618 -3.65 40.66 8.77
CA ASN A 618 -4.24 40.31 7.48
C ASN A 618 -3.44 41.01 6.37
N VAL A 619 -3.73 40.64 5.13
CA VAL A 619 -3.14 41.18 3.90
C VAL A 619 -4.23 41.90 3.11
N ALA A 620 -4.08 43.20 2.90
CA ALA A 620 -4.92 44.02 2.04
C ALA A 620 -4.28 44.10 0.64
N ILE A 621 -4.98 43.59 -0.37
CA ILE A 621 -4.62 43.66 -1.78
C ILE A 621 -5.22 44.95 -2.36
N LYS A 622 -4.42 45.73 -3.08
CA LYS A 622 -4.78 47.04 -3.62
C LYS A 622 -4.83 47.06 -5.14
N ASN A 623 -5.55 48.02 -5.69
CA ASN A 623 -5.44 48.41 -7.09
C ASN A 623 -4.33 49.47 -7.29
N ASP A 624 -4.10 49.87 -8.54
CA ASP A 624 -3.09 50.89 -8.89
C ASP A 624 -3.43 52.32 -8.42
N THR A 625 -4.65 52.58 -7.94
CA THR A 625 -5.00 53.84 -7.26
C THR A 625 -4.73 53.81 -5.75
N GLY A 626 -4.33 52.65 -5.20
CA GLY A 626 -4.01 52.45 -3.78
C GLY A 626 -5.21 52.08 -2.91
N ASP A 627 -6.38 51.85 -3.51
CA ASP A 627 -7.61 51.44 -2.83
C ASP A 627 -7.62 49.92 -2.60
N THR A 628 -8.06 49.47 -1.42
CA THR A 628 -8.13 48.04 -1.10
C THR A 628 -9.27 47.35 -1.87
N ILE A 629 -8.91 46.39 -2.73
CA ILE A 629 -9.83 45.51 -3.46
C ILE A 629 -10.36 44.42 -2.51
N ARG A 630 -9.44 43.70 -1.86
CA ARG A 630 -9.74 42.48 -1.11
C ARG A 630 -8.81 42.34 0.09
N THR A 631 -9.34 41.81 1.20
CA THR A 631 -8.55 41.48 2.39
C THR A 631 -8.55 39.98 2.61
N THR A 632 -7.37 39.39 2.73
CA THR A 632 -7.13 37.96 2.99
C THR A 632 -6.36 37.79 4.31
N ALA A 633 -6.38 36.62 4.94
CA ALA A 633 -5.58 36.36 6.15
C ALA A 633 -4.11 36.11 5.81
N TRP A 634 -3.84 35.55 4.62
CA TRP A 634 -2.49 35.36 4.09
C TRP A 634 -2.48 35.31 2.55
N ILE A 635 -1.28 35.45 1.99
CA ILE A 635 -0.94 35.34 0.57
C ILE A 635 0.39 34.59 0.41
N ARG A 636 0.59 33.89 -0.71
CA ARG A 636 1.86 33.27 -1.11
C ARG A 636 2.03 33.37 -2.63
N ALA A 637 3.26 33.25 -3.11
CA ALA A 637 3.52 32.79 -4.47
C ALA A 637 3.64 31.26 -4.45
N ASP A 638 3.18 30.57 -5.49
CA ASP A 638 3.24 29.10 -5.57
C ASP A 638 3.39 28.47 -6.96
N ARG A 639 3.34 29.21 -8.07
CA ARG A 639 3.84 28.74 -9.39
C ARG A 639 4.62 29.83 -10.16
N VAL A 640 5.50 29.44 -11.07
CA VAL A 640 6.28 30.34 -11.94
C VAL A 640 6.40 29.80 -13.38
N SER A 641 6.32 30.69 -14.38
CA SER A 641 6.48 30.32 -15.79
C SER A 641 7.92 29.86 -16.11
N GLY A 642 8.07 29.04 -17.15
CA GLY A 642 9.37 28.48 -17.57
C GLY A 642 10.46 29.51 -17.86
N ASN A 643 10.10 30.70 -18.37
CA ASN A 643 11.01 31.83 -18.54
C ASN A 643 11.43 32.51 -17.22
N GLY A 644 10.53 32.56 -16.23
CA GLY A 644 10.68 33.21 -14.92
C GLY A 644 9.93 34.54 -14.73
N ASP A 645 9.19 35.01 -15.73
CA ASP A 645 8.65 36.39 -15.79
C ASP A 645 7.20 36.56 -15.28
N THR A 646 6.45 35.46 -15.17
CA THR A 646 5.08 35.42 -14.64
C THR A 646 5.02 34.45 -13.45
N VAL A 647 4.41 34.89 -12.35
CA VAL A 647 4.27 34.13 -11.10
C VAL A 647 2.81 34.13 -10.70
N THR A 648 2.26 32.99 -10.25
CA THR A 648 0.94 32.96 -9.59
C THR A 648 1.06 32.66 -8.10
N GLY A 649 -0.04 32.88 -7.40
CA GLY A 649 -0.10 32.76 -5.96
C GLY A 649 -1.49 32.44 -5.46
N MET A 650 -1.58 32.07 -4.19
CA MET A 650 -2.83 31.74 -3.52
C MET A 650 -3.05 32.57 -2.24
N THR A 651 -4.33 32.84 -1.98
CA THR A 651 -4.86 33.59 -0.83
C THR A 651 -5.85 32.72 -0.06
N ASN A 652 -5.75 32.70 1.28
CA ASN A 652 -6.64 31.92 2.17
C ASN A 652 -6.77 30.41 1.86
N GLY A 653 -5.88 29.83 1.05
CA GLY A 653 -5.97 28.43 0.61
C GLY A 653 -7.07 28.20 -0.44
N PHE A 654 -7.44 29.24 -1.20
CA PHE A 654 -8.50 29.15 -2.19
C PHE A 654 -8.32 30.10 -3.39
N GLY A 655 -8.28 31.41 -3.15
CA GLY A 655 -8.39 32.41 -4.23
C GLY A 655 -7.04 32.71 -4.85
N GLN A 656 -6.95 32.72 -6.19
CA GLN A 656 -5.70 32.92 -6.90
C GLN A 656 -5.35 34.42 -7.07
N VAL A 657 -4.07 34.70 -7.25
CA VAL A 657 -3.47 35.99 -7.63
C VAL A 657 -2.39 35.76 -8.69
N ALA A 658 -1.98 36.79 -9.42
CA ALA A 658 -0.87 36.71 -10.35
C ALA A 658 0.03 37.96 -10.28
N TRP A 659 1.34 37.77 -10.48
CA TRP A 659 2.31 38.83 -10.74
C TRP A 659 2.82 38.66 -12.17
N VAL A 660 2.33 39.50 -13.09
CA VAL A 660 2.75 39.50 -14.50
C VAL A 660 3.78 40.60 -14.69
N ASN A 661 5.01 40.27 -15.07
CA ASN A 661 6.15 41.20 -15.09
C ASN A 661 6.32 41.95 -13.73
N GLY A 662 5.99 41.28 -12.62
CA GLY A 662 6.01 41.83 -11.26
C GLY A 662 4.74 42.60 -10.82
N GLN A 663 3.81 42.93 -11.73
CA GLN A 663 2.59 43.66 -11.39
C GLN A 663 1.50 42.72 -10.86
N LEU A 664 1.00 42.99 -9.64
CA LEU A 664 -0.03 42.18 -8.97
C LEU A 664 -1.44 42.42 -9.56
N ARG A 665 -2.09 41.33 -9.98
CA ARG A 665 -3.50 41.22 -10.38
C ARG A 665 -4.25 40.31 -9.41
N ASP A 666 -5.48 40.69 -9.04
CA ASP A 666 -6.31 39.92 -8.10
C ASP A 666 -7.30 39.03 -8.88
N ILE A 667 -6.76 38.05 -9.62
CA ILE A 667 -7.53 37.21 -10.55
C ILE A 667 -8.69 36.43 -9.89
N TYR A 668 -8.66 36.22 -8.57
CA TYR A 668 -9.85 35.80 -7.82
C TYR A 668 -11.00 36.80 -7.95
N THR A 669 -10.77 38.08 -7.65
CA THR A 669 -11.82 39.12 -7.68
C THR A 669 -12.18 39.51 -9.12
N GLU A 670 -11.20 39.48 -10.04
CA GLU A 670 -11.40 39.87 -11.44
C GLU A 670 -12.11 38.78 -12.27
N PHE A 671 -11.73 37.50 -12.09
CA PHE A 671 -12.16 36.39 -12.95
C PHE A 671 -12.77 35.19 -12.20
N GLY A 672 -12.88 35.26 -10.87
CA GLY A 672 -13.35 34.15 -10.04
C GLY A 672 -12.32 33.04 -9.79
N ALA A 673 -11.05 33.26 -10.14
CA ALA A 673 -9.99 32.24 -10.18
C ALA A 673 -9.72 31.54 -8.83
N SER A 674 -9.96 30.23 -8.76
CA SER A 674 -9.90 29.41 -7.54
C SER A 674 -8.92 28.24 -7.64
N ASP A 675 -8.67 27.62 -6.48
CA ASP A 675 -7.96 26.36 -6.28
C ASP A 675 -6.47 26.41 -6.62
N SER A 676 -6.14 26.45 -7.91
CA SER A 676 -4.79 26.30 -8.42
C SER A 676 -4.68 26.89 -9.84
N THR A 677 -3.44 27.10 -10.26
CA THR A 677 -3.10 27.66 -11.58
C THR A 677 -2.03 26.83 -12.26
N VAL A 678 -2.07 26.81 -13.60
CA VAL A 678 -0.98 26.34 -14.46
C VAL A 678 -0.64 27.45 -15.46
N ILE A 679 0.64 27.55 -15.85
CA ILE A 679 1.19 28.69 -16.59
C ILE A 679 1.97 28.17 -17.79
N SER A 680 1.85 28.81 -18.96
CA SER A 680 2.65 28.49 -20.14
C SER A 680 4.15 28.77 -19.92
N GLN A 681 4.99 28.14 -20.74
CA GLN A 681 6.45 28.26 -20.67
C GLN A 681 6.93 29.73 -20.75
N ASP A 682 6.24 30.54 -21.55
CA ASP A 682 6.49 31.97 -21.77
C ASP A 682 5.72 32.91 -20.83
N GLY A 683 4.82 32.39 -19.99
CA GLY A 683 3.96 33.18 -19.12
C GLY A 683 2.87 34.00 -19.82
N GLN A 684 2.62 33.79 -21.13
CA GLN A 684 1.50 34.42 -21.83
C GLN A 684 0.15 33.89 -21.34
N TYR A 685 0.05 32.61 -21.00
CA TYR A 685 -1.23 31.99 -20.65
C TYR A 685 -1.24 31.47 -19.22
N VAL A 686 -2.32 31.76 -18.49
CA VAL A 686 -2.59 31.21 -17.15
C VAL A 686 -3.97 30.55 -17.18
N ALA A 687 -4.03 29.24 -16.89
CA ALA A 687 -5.30 28.54 -16.71
C ALA A 687 -5.64 28.37 -15.22
N PHE A 688 -6.94 28.48 -14.89
CA PHE A 688 -7.47 28.33 -13.53
C PHE A 688 -8.92 27.85 -13.54
N GLY A 689 -9.36 27.20 -12.46
CA GLY A 689 -10.79 27.02 -12.20
C GLY A 689 -11.46 28.34 -11.83
N ALA A 690 -12.70 28.58 -12.29
CA ALA A 690 -13.42 29.82 -12.01
C ALA A 690 -14.76 29.58 -11.27
N LEU A 691 -15.14 30.55 -10.43
CA LEU A 691 -16.43 30.58 -9.75
C LEU A 691 -17.30 31.75 -10.22
N ASN A 692 -18.62 31.58 -10.18
CA ASN A 692 -19.56 32.68 -10.28
C ASN A 692 -19.61 33.49 -8.97
N LEU A 693 -18.76 34.52 -8.83
CA LEU A 693 -18.71 35.34 -7.61
C LEU A 693 -19.95 36.21 -7.34
N GLU A 694 -20.79 36.45 -8.36
CA GLU A 694 -22.08 37.13 -8.19
C GLU A 694 -23.14 36.23 -7.55
N SER A 695 -23.01 34.90 -7.70
CA SER A 695 -23.91 33.94 -7.08
C SER A 695 -23.72 33.85 -5.57
N ARG A 696 -24.84 33.63 -4.87
CA ARG A 696 -24.86 33.29 -3.44
C ARG A 696 -24.11 32.00 -3.12
N TYR A 697 -24.14 31.02 -4.05
CA TYR A 697 -23.57 29.70 -3.85
C TYR A 697 -22.16 29.56 -4.43
N ARG A 698 -21.76 30.50 -5.30
CA ARG A 698 -20.45 30.53 -5.97
C ARG A 698 -20.10 29.21 -6.63
N GLU A 699 -21.06 28.67 -7.36
CA GLU A 699 -20.92 27.50 -8.19
C GLU A 699 -19.79 27.66 -9.22
N ALA A 700 -19.13 26.55 -9.56
CA ALA A 700 -18.04 26.56 -10.51
C ALA A 700 -18.56 26.76 -11.94
N THR A 701 -17.85 27.58 -12.72
CA THR A 701 -18.17 27.91 -14.11
C THR A 701 -17.22 27.21 -15.10
N GLY A 702 -16.34 26.33 -14.62
CA GLY A 702 -15.36 25.59 -15.41
C GLY A 702 -13.97 26.24 -15.38
N ILE A 703 -13.06 25.68 -16.16
CA ILE A 703 -11.69 26.15 -16.33
C ILE A 703 -11.64 27.27 -17.36
N LYS A 704 -10.93 28.35 -17.05
CA LYS A 704 -10.70 29.50 -17.93
C LYS A 704 -9.21 29.64 -18.23
N LEU A 705 -8.90 30.18 -19.40
CA LEU A 705 -7.56 30.47 -19.87
C LEU A 705 -7.44 31.97 -20.12
N TRP A 706 -6.56 32.64 -19.37
CA TRP A 706 -6.29 34.08 -19.46
C TRP A 706 -5.01 34.31 -20.28
N ASP A 707 -5.11 35.10 -21.34
CA ASP A 707 -3.97 35.67 -22.06
C ASP A 707 -3.52 36.95 -21.35
N THR A 708 -2.34 36.92 -20.74
CA THR A 708 -1.76 38.02 -19.95
C THR A 708 -1.26 39.20 -20.80
N GLN A 709 -1.12 39.02 -22.13
CA GLN A 709 -0.68 40.05 -23.07
C GLN A 709 -1.87 40.73 -23.78
N ALA A 710 -2.90 39.95 -24.13
CA ALA A 710 -4.14 40.45 -24.72
C ALA A 710 -5.17 40.93 -23.68
N ASP A 711 -5.01 40.52 -22.41
CA ASP A 711 -5.95 40.67 -21.29
C ASP A 711 -7.35 40.12 -21.64
N THR A 712 -7.38 38.93 -22.27
CA THR A 712 -8.61 38.25 -22.68
C THR A 712 -8.78 36.91 -21.96
N ILE A 713 -10.05 36.51 -21.76
CA ILE A 713 -10.43 35.23 -21.17
C ILE A 713 -11.05 34.35 -22.25
N SER A 714 -10.63 33.08 -22.30
CA SER A 714 -11.27 32.01 -23.07
C SER A 714 -11.70 30.86 -22.15
N ASP A 715 -12.57 30.00 -22.66
CA ASP A 715 -13.24 28.94 -21.89
C ASP A 715 -12.72 27.56 -22.30
N LEU A 716 -12.23 26.78 -21.35
CA LEU A 716 -11.80 25.39 -21.57
C LEU A 716 -12.85 24.38 -21.08
N GLY A 717 -14.00 24.83 -20.58
CA GLY A 717 -15.07 23.97 -20.07
C GLY A 717 -14.70 23.25 -18.77
N SER A 718 -15.30 22.08 -18.53
CA SER A 718 -14.99 21.18 -17.42
C SER A 718 -15.47 19.77 -17.78
N LEU A 719 -15.25 18.82 -16.87
CA LEU A 719 -15.97 17.55 -16.81
C LEU A 719 -17.49 17.76 -16.67
N ARG A 720 -18.28 16.70 -16.76
CA ARG A 720 -19.74 16.70 -16.71
C ARG A 720 -20.32 15.84 -15.56
N TRP A 721 -21.25 16.42 -14.80
CA TRP A 721 -22.00 15.67 -13.77
C TRP A 721 -22.79 14.51 -14.38
N CYS A 722 -22.82 13.37 -13.69
CA CYS A 722 -23.53 12.15 -14.08
C CYS A 722 -23.10 11.54 -15.43
N GLU A 723 -21.97 12.00 -15.97
CA GLU A 723 -21.30 11.46 -17.14
C GLU A 723 -19.85 11.11 -16.76
N ASP A 724 -19.10 12.08 -16.20
CA ASP A 724 -17.71 11.92 -15.74
C ASP A 724 -17.58 11.81 -14.20
N VAL A 725 -18.47 12.48 -13.47
CA VAL A 725 -18.38 12.68 -12.00
C VAL A 725 -19.78 12.64 -11.36
N ASP A 726 -19.94 11.87 -10.29
CA ASP A 726 -21.20 11.85 -9.51
C ASP A 726 -21.48 13.17 -8.79
N TYR A 727 -22.74 13.63 -8.86
CA TYR A 727 -23.21 14.75 -8.03
C TYR A 727 -23.69 14.25 -6.67
N ILE A 728 -22.75 14.04 -5.75
CA ILE A 728 -23.04 13.66 -4.37
C ILE A 728 -23.18 14.91 -3.49
N SER A 729 -24.37 15.12 -2.95
CA SER A 729 -24.69 16.21 -2.03
C SER A 729 -25.43 15.68 -0.80
N ARG A 730 -24.91 15.96 0.40
CA ARG A 730 -25.44 15.48 1.69
C ARG A 730 -25.66 13.95 1.75
N TRP A 731 -24.66 13.19 1.29
CA TRP A 731 -24.70 11.72 1.23
C TRP A 731 -25.77 11.13 0.28
N THR A 732 -26.35 11.94 -0.59
CA THR A 732 -27.25 11.50 -1.67
C THR A 732 -26.56 11.76 -3.00
N ASN A 733 -26.37 10.72 -3.82
CA ASN A 733 -26.04 10.89 -5.23
C ASN A 733 -27.33 11.23 -5.99
N PHE A 734 -27.31 12.31 -6.78
CA PHE A 734 -28.46 12.70 -7.59
C PHE A 734 -28.48 12.01 -8.96
N CYS A 735 -27.34 11.47 -9.42
CA CYS A 735 -27.27 10.70 -10.66
C CYS A 735 -28.11 9.41 -10.53
N ASP A 736 -27.99 8.69 -9.40
CA ASP A 736 -28.84 7.56 -9.03
C ASP A 736 -30.35 7.89 -8.93
N MET A 737 -30.70 9.18 -8.80
CA MET A 737 -32.09 9.66 -8.80
C MET A 737 -32.60 10.04 -10.20
N GLY A 738 -31.81 9.82 -11.26
CA GLY A 738 -32.17 10.13 -12.65
C GLY A 738 -32.02 11.59 -13.03
N TYR A 739 -31.15 12.35 -12.35
CA TYR A 739 -30.70 13.67 -12.81
C TYR A 739 -29.60 13.53 -13.86
N ASP A 740 -29.56 14.50 -14.78
CA ASP A 740 -28.52 14.65 -15.81
C ASP A 740 -27.70 15.94 -15.59
N HIS A 741 -26.62 16.12 -16.37
CA HIS A 741 -25.79 17.32 -16.30
C HIS A 741 -26.60 18.62 -16.41
N GLU A 742 -27.46 18.71 -17.44
CA GLU A 742 -28.14 19.95 -17.81
C GLU A 742 -29.17 20.37 -16.76
N SER A 743 -29.89 19.40 -16.17
CA SER A 743 -30.84 19.64 -15.08
C SER A 743 -30.15 20.01 -13.77
N LEU A 744 -28.97 19.46 -13.47
CA LEU A 744 -28.16 19.86 -12.31
C LEU A 744 -27.58 21.28 -12.47
N VAL A 745 -27.02 21.60 -13.64
CA VAL A 745 -26.55 22.97 -13.96
C VAL A 745 -27.71 23.97 -13.88
N ALA A 746 -28.87 23.65 -14.48
CA ALA A 746 -30.07 24.49 -14.41
C ALA A 746 -30.66 24.63 -12.99
N ALA A 747 -30.43 23.65 -12.11
CA ALA A 747 -30.78 23.72 -10.69
C ALA A 747 -29.79 24.56 -9.85
N GLY A 748 -28.69 25.05 -10.45
CA GLY A 748 -27.69 25.87 -9.80
C GLY A 748 -26.54 25.10 -9.15
N ALA A 749 -26.27 23.86 -9.57
CA ALA A 749 -25.09 23.10 -9.13
C ALA A 749 -23.77 23.67 -9.68
N GLY A 750 -23.82 24.40 -10.80
CA GLY A 750 -22.65 24.68 -11.64
C GLY A 750 -22.13 23.41 -12.32
N VAL A 751 -20.97 23.49 -12.96
CA VAL A 751 -20.26 22.31 -13.50
C VAL A 751 -19.40 21.65 -12.42
N PRO A 752 -18.93 20.40 -12.61
CA PRO A 752 -17.86 19.81 -11.80
C PRO A 752 -16.72 20.79 -11.54
N ARG A 753 -16.37 20.95 -10.26
CA ARG A 753 -15.23 21.75 -9.84
C ARG A 753 -13.97 20.89 -9.90
N VAL A 754 -12.98 21.41 -10.61
CA VAL A 754 -11.77 20.71 -11.04
C VAL A 754 -10.56 21.51 -10.55
N THR A 755 -9.70 20.88 -9.76
CA THR A 755 -8.41 21.44 -9.31
C THR A 755 -7.35 21.09 -10.35
N LEU A 756 -6.76 22.10 -11.01
CA LEU A 756 -5.65 21.89 -11.95
C LEU A 756 -4.41 21.42 -11.18
N LEU A 757 -3.68 20.46 -11.74
CA LEU A 757 -2.48 19.91 -11.11
C LEU A 757 -1.24 20.37 -11.88
N ASP A 758 -1.12 20.03 -13.15
CA ASP A 758 0.03 20.40 -14.00
C ASP A 758 -0.36 20.56 -15.49
N ALA A 759 0.55 21.07 -16.32
CA ALA A 759 0.36 21.26 -17.76
C ALA A 759 1.65 21.09 -18.58
N ASN A 760 1.50 20.92 -19.90
CA ASN A 760 2.62 20.97 -20.85
C ASN A 760 2.94 22.44 -21.24
N GLU A 761 3.98 22.67 -22.05
CA GLU A 761 4.54 24.03 -22.25
C GLU A 761 3.59 25.05 -22.90
N ASP A 762 2.68 24.58 -23.75
CA ASP A 762 1.72 25.40 -24.50
C ASP A 762 0.27 25.26 -23.99
N LEU A 763 0.07 24.61 -22.84
CA LEU A 763 -1.25 24.32 -22.22
C LEU A 763 -2.21 23.52 -23.13
N SER A 764 -1.71 22.91 -24.21
CA SER A 764 -2.49 21.99 -25.06
C SER A 764 -2.83 20.66 -24.36
N ILE A 765 -2.14 20.34 -23.25
CA ILE A 765 -2.56 19.35 -22.27
C ILE A 765 -2.52 19.95 -20.86
N ILE A 766 -3.58 19.75 -20.09
CA ILE A 766 -3.66 20.12 -18.67
C ILE A 766 -4.18 18.91 -17.86
N THR A 767 -3.49 18.53 -16.78
CA THR A 767 -3.95 17.50 -15.85
C THR A 767 -4.68 18.11 -14.66
N ALA A 768 -5.64 17.38 -14.11
CA ALA A 768 -6.47 17.87 -13.03
C ALA A 768 -7.10 16.75 -12.18
N ARG A 769 -7.82 17.14 -11.13
CA ARG A 769 -8.63 16.25 -10.28
C ARG A 769 -9.95 16.88 -9.89
N ALA A 770 -11.02 16.10 -9.91
CA ALA A 770 -12.34 16.42 -9.38
C ALA A 770 -12.66 15.60 -8.11
N GLY A 771 -13.73 15.98 -7.41
CA GLY A 771 -14.27 15.22 -6.27
C GLY A 771 -13.63 15.53 -4.90
N SER A 772 -14.00 14.72 -3.91
CA SER A 772 -13.53 14.79 -2.53
C SER A 772 -13.92 13.52 -1.74
N LEU A 773 -13.22 13.24 -0.63
CA LEU A 773 -13.58 12.16 0.30
C LEU A 773 -15.01 12.27 0.89
N LEU A 774 -15.66 13.44 0.80
CA LEU A 774 -17.04 13.66 1.26
C LEU A 774 -18.08 13.56 0.12
N SER A 775 -17.64 13.36 -1.12
CA SER A 775 -18.46 13.34 -2.33
C SER A 775 -18.13 12.14 -3.24
N GLY A 776 -17.89 10.97 -2.65
CA GLY A 776 -17.66 9.70 -3.38
C GLY A 776 -16.20 9.34 -3.63
N GLY A 777 -15.25 10.20 -3.27
CA GLY A 777 -13.83 10.02 -3.60
C GLY A 777 -13.38 11.06 -4.64
N PHE A 778 -12.25 10.80 -5.29
CA PHE A 778 -11.69 11.66 -6.32
C PHE A 778 -11.74 10.98 -7.70
N LYS A 779 -11.75 11.80 -8.76
CA LYS A 779 -11.55 11.34 -10.14
C LYS A 779 -10.46 12.20 -10.77
N GLY A 780 -9.41 11.56 -11.30
CA GLY A 780 -8.37 12.21 -12.08
C GLY A 780 -8.89 12.56 -13.47
N ALA A 781 -8.36 13.61 -14.07
CA ALA A 781 -8.79 14.09 -15.38
C ALA A 781 -7.65 14.70 -16.19
N ILE A 782 -7.85 14.69 -17.51
CA ILE A 782 -6.95 15.29 -18.49
C ILE A 782 -7.77 16.10 -19.51
N TYR A 783 -7.32 17.32 -19.76
CA TYR A 783 -7.74 18.12 -20.91
C TYR A 783 -6.73 17.94 -22.03
N ILE A 784 -7.21 17.76 -23.25
CA ILE A 784 -6.38 17.74 -24.46
C ILE A 784 -7.04 18.68 -25.48
N GLU A 785 -6.28 19.64 -26.01
CA GLU A 785 -6.77 20.60 -27.00
C GLU A 785 -7.39 19.87 -28.22
N GLY A 786 -8.61 20.27 -28.60
CA GLY A 786 -9.35 19.66 -29.70
C GLY A 786 -10.04 18.32 -29.38
N LEU A 787 -9.74 17.68 -28.24
CA LEU A 787 -10.45 16.50 -27.73
C LEU A 787 -11.39 16.86 -26.57
N GLY A 788 -11.01 17.82 -25.72
CA GLY A 788 -11.78 18.25 -24.55
C GLY A 788 -11.27 17.67 -23.24
N TRP A 789 -12.11 17.69 -22.21
CA TRP A 789 -11.87 17.01 -20.94
C TRP A 789 -12.31 15.54 -21.02
N MET A 790 -11.57 14.66 -20.36
CA MET A 790 -11.94 13.27 -20.09
C MET A 790 -11.40 12.86 -18.70
N THR A 791 -11.96 11.81 -18.11
CA THR A 791 -11.39 11.22 -16.90
C THR A 791 -10.13 10.41 -17.22
N MET A 792 -9.24 10.18 -16.24
CA MET A 792 -8.12 9.25 -16.45
C MET A 792 -8.61 7.81 -16.70
N GLY A 793 -9.75 7.42 -16.11
CA GLY A 793 -10.36 6.11 -16.35
C GLY A 793 -10.82 5.92 -17.80
N GLU A 794 -11.40 6.96 -18.40
CA GLU A 794 -11.77 6.98 -19.82
C GLU A 794 -10.53 7.03 -20.72
N PHE A 795 -9.53 7.86 -20.38
CA PHE A 795 -8.28 8.00 -21.13
C PHE A 795 -7.52 6.68 -21.22
N PHE A 796 -7.38 5.96 -20.10
CA PHE A 796 -6.73 4.65 -20.05
C PHE A 796 -7.59 3.53 -20.62
N GLY A 797 -8.91 3.53 -20.32
CA GLY A 797 -9.87 2.57 -20.85
C GLY A 797 -9.84 2.54 -22.38
N LYS A 798 -10.02 3.69 -23.03
CA LYS A 798 -9.97 3.81 -24.50
C LYS A 798 -8.65 3.37 -25.13
N GLN A 799 -7.55 3.41 -24.39
CA GLN A 799 -6.23 2.98 -24.87
C GLN A 799 -5.92 1.49 -24.58
N GLY A 800 -6.82 0.79 -23.88
CA GLY A 800 -6.67 -0.62 -23.50
C GLY A 800 -5.70 -0.86 -22.34
N VAL A 801 -5.42 0.16 -21.52
CA VAL A 801 -4.41 0.11 -20.45
C VAL A 801 -5.01 -0.57 -19.21
N VAL A 802 -5.15 -1.90 -19.29
CA VAL A 802 -5.79 -2.75 -18.28
C VAL A 802 -5.13 -2.66 -16.90
N GLU A 803 -3.85 -2.30 -16.83
CA GLU A 803 -3.12 -2.07 -15.57
C GLU A 803 -3.76 -0.95 -14.74
N ALA A 804 -4.27 0.08 -15.42
CA ALA A 804 -4.95 1.20 -14.79
C ALA A 804 -6.38 0.85 -14.32
N SER A 805 -6.95 -0.31 -14.69
CA SER A 805 -8.28 -0.73 -14.21
C SER A 805 -8.27 -1.08 -12.72
N GLN A 806 -7.18 -1.67 -12.22
CA GLN A 806 -7.02 -1.95 -10.78
C GLN A 806 -6.66 -0.67 -10.01
N PHE A 807 -5.91 0.23 -10.65
CA PHE A 807 -5.34 1.41 -10.01
C PHE A 807 -5.57 2.71 -10.80
N VAL A 808 -6.85 3.08 -10.99
CA VAL A 808 -7.26 4.29 -11.72
C VAL A 808 -6.68 5.55 -11.07
N MET A 809 -5.72 6.18 -11.76
CA MET A 809 -5.01 7.38 -11.31
C MET A 809 -5.97 8.55 -11.02
N ASP A 810 -6.19 8.88 -9.73
CA ASP A 810 -7.05 10.00 -9.34
C ASP A 810 -6.31 11.35 -9.23
N ASN A 811 -4.97 11.32 -9.21
CA ASN A 811 -4.10 12.47 -8.97
C ASN A 811 -2.96 12.52 -10.01
N PRO A 812 -3.23 12.89 -11.27
CA PRO A 812 -2.22 13.10 -12.32
C PRO A 812 -1.46 14.43 -12.10
N PHE A 813 -0.27 14.39 -11.49
CA PHE A 813 0.37 15.58 -10.89
C PHE A 813 1.65 16.09 -11.55
N GLY A 814 2.26 15.37 -12.51
CA GLY A 814 3.48 15.83 -13.17
C GLY A 814 3.51 15.45 -14.65
N LEU A 815 3.54 16.43 -15.54
CA LEU A 815 3.44 16.27 -16.99
C LEU A 815 4.66 16.89 -17.70
N SER A 816 5.20 16.20 -18.70
CA SER A 816 6.36 16.69 -19.48
C SER A 816 6.04 17.89 -20.38
N ALA A 817 7.09 18.60 -20.81
CA ALA A 817 7.04 19.78 -21.66
C ALA A 817 6.25 19.58 -22.97
N ASN A 818 6.44 18.42 -23.60
CA ASN A 818 5.77 18.01 -24.84
C ASN A 818 4.44 17.29 -24.58
N GLY A 819 4.14 16.92 -23.32
CA GLY A 819 2.93 16.23 -22.93
C GLY A 819 2.92 14.73 -23.27
N SER A 820 4.09 14.08 -23.36
CA SER A 820 4.20 12.64 -23.68
C SER A 820 4.68 11.74 -22.53
N GLU A 821 4.88 12.28 -21.33
CA GLU A 821 5.30 11.53 -20.13
C GLU A 821 4.52 12.09 -18.94
N LEU A 822 3.86 11.22 -18.17
CA LEU A 822 2.96 11.59 -17.07
C LEU A 822 3.26 10.80 -15.78
N PHE A 823 3.41 11.53 -14.69
CA PHE A 823 3.45 11.00 -13.33
C PHE A 823 2.17 11.33 -12.58
N GLY A 824 1.66 10.34 -11.84
CA GLY A 824 0.50 10.53 -10.98
C GLY A 824 0.33 9.39 -9.99
N GLY A 825 -0.72 9.44 -9.18
CA GLY A 825 -0.98 8.42 -8.17
C GLY A 825 -2.37 8.56 -7.57
N TYR A 826 -2.48 8.19 -6.28
CA TYR A 826 -3.70 8.29 -5.50
C TYR A 826 -3.65 9.43 -4.46
N ALA A 827 -4.76 10.14 -4.32
CA ALA A 827 -4.93 11.31 -3.47
C ALA A 827 -4.88 10.98 -1.97
N GLY A 828 -3.66 10.85 -1.43
CA GLY A 828 -3.39 10.56 -0.02
C GLY A 828 -2.73 9.20 0.24
N ALA A 829 -2.37 8.45 -0.81
CA ALA A 829 -1.58 7.21 -0.69
C ALA A 829 -0.14 7.41 -1.18
N GLN A 830 0.78 6.54 -0.75
CA GLN A 830 2.22 6.60 -1.10
C GLN A 830 2.55 5.69 -2.28
N ILE A 831 1.82 5.86 -3.38
CA ILE A 831 2.03 5.13 -4.65
C ILE A 831 2.07 6.14 -5.80
N THR A 832 3.01 5.95 -6.71
CA THR A 832 3.18 6.75 -7.93
C THR A 832 3.28 5.80 -9.12
N PHE A 833 2.73 6.21 -10.27
CA PHE A 833 2.86 5.54 -11.55
C PHE A 833 3.59 6.46 -12.53
N ASP A 834 4.44 5.86 -13.37
CA ASP A 834 5.16 6.45 -14.49
C ASP A 834 4.46 6.03 -15.79
N VAL A 835 4.08 6.99 -16.63
CA VAL A 835 3.20 6.76 -17.78
C VAL A 835 3.80 7.34 -19.05
N ASP A 836 4.38 6.47 -19.88
CA ASP A 836 4.84 6.77 -21.24
C ASP A 836 3.61 6.94 -22.14
N MET A 837 3.51 8.14 -22.72
CA MET A 837 2.50 8.55 -23.69
C MET A 837 3.17 9.10 -24.96
N ASP A 838 4.37 8.62 -25.35
CA ASP A 838 5.04 9.01 -26.59
C ASP A 838 4.24 8.56 -27.84
N LYS A 839 3.38 7.55 -27.65
CA LYS A 839 2.43 7.05 -28.64
C LYS A 839 1.07 6.71 -28.02
N ALA A 840 0.01 7.01 -28.74
CA ALA A 840 -1.34 6.54 -28.41
C ALA A 840 -2.07 6.08 -29.68
N TYR A 841 -3.10 5.27 -29.50
CA TYR A 841 -3.93 4.75 -30.57
C TYR A 841 -5.10 5.67 -30.93
N VAL A 842 -5.42 5.72 -32.21
CA VAL A 842 -6.70 6.21 -32.73
C VAL A 842 -7.33 5.17 -33.64
N CYS A 843 -8.65 5.02 -33.54
CA CYS A 843 -9.42 4.19 -34.45
C CYS A 843 -9.87 5.02 -35.66
N GLN A 844 -9.39 4.65 -36.86
CA GLN A 844 -9.79 5.28 -38.11
C GLN A 844 -10.51 4.26 -38.99
N ASN A 845 -11.83 4.42 -39.14
CA ASN A 845 -12.70 3.56 -39.95
C ASN A 845 -12.72 2.08 -39.54
N GLY A 846 -12.58 1.77 -38.23
CA GLY A 846 -12.48 0.39 -37.76
C GLY A 846 -11.10 -0.24 -38.03
N THR A 847 -10.05 0.57 -37.98
CA THR A 847 -8.65 0.11 -38.03
C THR A 847 -7.80 0.97 -37.09
N ASP A 848 -7.02 0.31 -36.25
CA ASP A 848 -6.12 0.94 -35.30
C ASP A 848 -4.93 1.62 -35.97
N GLN A 849 -4.58 2.81 -35.49
CA GLN A 849 -3.42 3.57 -35.90
C GLN A 849 -2.68 4.12 -34.68
N MET A 850 -1.50 3.60 -34.41
CA MET A 850 -0.58 4.14 -33.40
C MET A 850 0.10 5.40 -33.96
N LEU A 851 -0.06 6.53 -33.28
CA LEU A 851 0.45 7.85 -33.69
C LEU A 851 1.22 8.51 -32.53
N SER A 852 2.14 9.44 -32.84
CA SER A 852 2.85 10.19 -31.80
C SER A 852 1.91 11.15 -31.07
N PHE A 853 1.78 10.96 -29.76
CA PHE A 853 0.90 11.75 -28.90
C PHE A 853 1.67 12.97 -28.33
N PRO A 854 0.98 14.10 -28.05
CA PRO A 854 -0.40 14.40 -28.44
C PRO A 854 -0.55 14.76 -29.92
N LYS A 855 0.46 15.38 -30.55
CA LYS A 855 0.19 16.27 -31.69
C LYS A 855 -0.29 15.57 -32.97
N GLN A 856 0.12 14.32 -33.25
CA GLN A 856 -0.43 13.57 -34.40
C GLN A 856 -1.80 12.96 -34.08
N VAL A 857 -2.00 12.51 -32.84
CA VAL A 857 -3.28 11.98 -32.34
C VAL A 857 -4.37 13.04 -32.39
N VAL A 858 -4.10 14.23 -31.82
CA VAL A 858 -4.99 15.39 -31.89
C VAL A 858 -5.29 15.75 -33.34
N GLN A 859 -4.27 15.79 -34.22
CA GLN A 859 -4.48 16.07 -35.64
C GLN A 859 -5.42 15.03 -36.29
N ALA A 860 -5.23 13.75 -36.06
CA ALA A 860 -6.04 12.67 -36.64
C ALA A 860 -7.50 12.73 -36.19
N VAL A 861 -7.75 12.95 -34.89
CA VAL A 861 -9.11 13.11 -34.36
C VAL A 861 -9.78 14.35 -34.95
N THR A 862 -9.16 15.52 -34.82
CA THR A 862 -9.76 16.81 -35.18
C THR A 862 -9.90 17.06 -36.69
N ASN A 863 -8.93 16.63 -37.51
CA ASN A 863 -8.89 16.94 -38.94
C ASN A 863 -9.21 15.76 -39.85
N HIS A 864 -9.12 14.52 -39.36
CA HIS A 864 -9.34 13.30 -40.16
C HIS A 864 -10.54 12.46 -39.66
N GLY A 865 -11.13 12.81 -38.51
CA GLY A 865 -12.32 12.15 -37.98
C GLY A 865 -12.05 10.76 -37.40
N ALA A 866 -10.82 10.51 -36.95
CA ALA A 866 -10.52 9.33 -36.14
C ALA A 866 -11.13 9.46 -34.74
N GLN A 867 -11.37 8.34 -34.06
CA GLN A 867 -11.78 8.31 -32.65
C GLN A 867 -10.54 8.07 -31.77
N PHE A 868 -10.43 8.78 -30.64
CA PHE A 868 -9.34 8.53 -29.68
C PHE A 868 -9.54 7.18 -28.98
N GLY A 869 -8.51 6.34 -29.00
CA GLY A 869 -8.53 4.98 -28.48
C GLY A 869 -8.25 3.89 -29.52
N ARG A 870 -8.06 2.67 -29.04
CA ARG A 870 -8.10 1.44 -29.86
C ARG A 870 -9.55 1.15 -30.26
N CYS A 871 -9.77 0.60 -31.45
CA CYS A 871 -11.11 0.39 -32.03
C CYS A 871 -12.03 -0.46 -31.15
N ASP A 872 -11.50 -1.50 -30.51
CA ASP A 872 -12.29 -2.42 -29.69
C ASP A 872 -12.58 -1.84 -28.29
N HIS A 873 -11.77 -0.88 -27.82
CA HIS A 873 -11.87 -0.24 -26.51
C HIS A 873 -12.56 1.14 -26.52
N LEU A 874 -13.13 1.60 -27.65
CA LEU A 874 -13.66 2.97 -27.80
C LEU A 874 -14.76 3.38 -26.81
N ASN A 875 -15.37 2.43 -26.11
CA ASN A 875 -16.44 2.65 -25.14
C ASN A 875 -16.01 2.37 -23.68
N ASP A 876 -14.74 2.01 -23.46
CA ASP A 876 -14.25 1.54 -22.17
C ASP A 876 -13.87 2.70 -21.25
N SER A 877 -14.16 2.54 -19.96
CA SER A 877 -13.75 3.45 -18.89
C SER A 877 -13.65 2.70 -17.56
N TYR A 878 -12.77 3.19 -16.69
CA TYR A 878 -12.54 2.68 -15.33
C TYR A 878 -13.00 3.68 -14.23
#